data_AF-W5P4P7-F1
#
_entry.id   AF-W5P4P7-F1
#
_cell.length_a   1.000
_cell.length_b   1.000
_cell.length_c   1.000
_cell.angle_alpha   90.00
_cell.angle_beta   90.00
_cell.angle_gamma   90.00
#
_symmetry.space_group_name_H-M   'P 1'
#
loop_
_entity.id
_entity.type
_entity.pdbx_description
1 polymer ?
#
loop_
_entity_poly.entity_id
_entity_poly.type
_entity_poly.pdbx_seq_one_letter_code
_entity_poly.pdbx_strand_id
1 'polypeptide(L)'
;MDRMVGYKDWLVENAPGDEVPVGHSLTGFATAFDFLYNLLDGRRRQKYLEKIWVITEEMYEYSKVRSWGKQLLHNHQATNMIALLTGALVTGVDKGTKVNLWKQVVVDVMEKTMFLLNHIVDGSLDEGVAYGSYTAKSVTQYVFLAQRHFNINNLDNNWLKMHFWFYYATLLPGFQRTVGIADSNYNWFYGPESQLVFLDKFVLKNGAGNWLAQQIRRHRPKDGPMVPSTAQRWSTLHTEYIWYDPQLTPQPPAEYGTAKMHLFPNWGVVTYGAGLPNTQTNTFVSFKSGKLGGRAVYDIVHFQPYSWIDGWRSFNPGHEHPDQNSFTFAPNGQVFVSEALYGPKLSHLNNVLVFAPSPTSQCNKPWEGQLGECAQWLKWTGEEVGDAAGEIITASQHGDMIFVSGEAVSAYSSAMKLKSVYRALLLLNSQTLLVVDHVEKQEDSPIKSVSAFFHNLDIDFKYIPYRFTNKYNGALMDVWDAHYKMFWFDHRGSSPVASIQEAEQAAEFKKRWTQFVNVTFQMESAITRIAYVFYGPYVNVSSCRFIDNTKSGLQLSLNVNNTDHVVSIVTDYQNLKTRKLMRWILILVIALWSVELLDVWSACTQPICAKWARPETEVSGQALAPGGQRTDLPDVVITSLPGSGAEILKQLFFNSSDFLYIRVPTAYIDIPETELEIDSFVDACEWRASDVHSVRFRLLRGWLQSLVRDTKLHLQNIHLHESGRGKLAQYFTMNKDKKRKLKRRESLAEQRSRMKGAFDRDAEYVRALRRHLVHYPSARPVLSLGSGSWTLKLHFFHEVLGASMKALYVVRDPRAWVYSMLYSSKPSLYSLKNVQEHLAKLFKTEGGAGHCTLNSGYAVEYELLRKELLASRPHPVSLLAHAWLANTAAALRINAELLPTSYQLIKFEDLVLFPQNTTERIFAFLGIPLSPATLNQILFATSTNLFYLPYEGEISPANTNVWKRNLPKDEVKLIENICWTLMDRLGYPKFMD
;
A
#
# COMPACT_ATOMS: atom_id res chain seq x y z
N MET A 1 10.44 -8.40 41.83
CA MET A 1 9.93 -9.71 41.39
C MET A 1 9.07 -10.38 42.46
N ASP A 2 9.55 -10.60 43.69
CA ASP A 2 8.77 -11.25 44.78
C ASP A 2 7.35 -10.68 45.00
N ARG A 3 7.16 -9.36 44.91
CA ARG A 3 5.84 -8.72 44.99
C ARG A 3 4.94 -9.05 43.78
N MET A 4 5.48 -8.88 42.57
CA MET A 4 4.72 -9.10 41.32
C MET A 4 4.25 -10.54 41.17
N VAL A 5 5.05 -11.53 41.60
CA VAL A 5 4.63 -12.93 41.57
C VAL A 5 3.50 -13.24 42.57
N GLY A 6 3.38 -12.43 43.64
CA GLY A 6 2.33 -12.56 44.63
C GLY A 6 0.99 -11.94 44.21
N TYR A 7 0.95 -11.15 43.14
CA TYR A 7 -0.32 -10.63 42.61
C TYR A 7 -1.15 -11.74 42.00
N LYS A 8 -2.47 -11.69 42.27
CA LYS A 8 -3.45 -12.63 41.74
C LYS A 8 -3.40 -12.65 40.20
N ASP A 9 -3.60 -11.50 39.61
CA ASP A 9 -3.46 -11.22 38.18
C ASP A 9 -2.62 -9.95 37.96
N TRP A 10 -2.27 -9.66 36.70
CA TRP A 10 -1.55 -8.44 36.31
C TRP A 10 -2.43 -7.48 35.50
N LEU A 11 -3.75 -7.66 35.59
CA LEU A 11 -4.70 -6.75 34.96
C LEU A 11 -4.87 -5.49 35.83
N VAL A 12 -5.29 -4.40 35.19
CA VAL A 12 -5.70 -3.20 35.91
C VAL A 12 -7.19 -3.32 36.20
N GLU A 13 -7.58 -3.17 37.47
CA GLU A 13 -8.96 -3.39 37.95
C GLU A 13 -10.02 -2.59 37.16
N ASN A 14 -9.69 -1.35 36.79
CA ASN A 14 -10.58 -0.45 36.05
C ASN A 14 -10.53 -0.63 34.52
N ALA A 15 -9.72 -1.57 34.01
CA ALA A 15 -9.57 -1.85 32.57
C ALA A 15 -9.42 -3.37 32.31
N PRO A 16 -10.38 -4.21 32.72
CA PRO A 16 -10.25 -5.68 32.65
C PRO A 16 -10.24 -6.24 31.20
N GLY A 17 -10.54 -5.40 30.21
CA GLY A 17 -10.48 -5.74 28.78
C GLY A 17 -9.22 -5.26 28.06
N ASP A 18 -8.26 -4.66 28.78
CA ASP A 18 -6.99 -4.18 28.23
C ASP A 18 -5.82 -5.00 28.78
N GLU A 19 -5.19 -5.80 27.92
CA GLU A 19 -4.06 -6.65 28.28
C GLU A 19 -2.70 -5.95 28.16
N VAL A 20 -2.63 -4.70 27.71
CA VAL A 20 -1.35 -3.96 27.62
C VAL A 20 -0.59 -3.89 28.95
N PRO A 21 -1.23 -3.64 30.12
CA PRO A 21 -0.55 -3.70 31.42
C PRO A 21 0.04 -5.09 31.74
N VAL A 22 -0.65 -6.16 31.34
CA VAL A 22 -0.15 -7.54 31.45
C VAL A 22 1.06 -7.72 30.54
N GLY A 23 1.01 -7.18 29.32
CA GLY A 23 2.10 -7.21 28.34
C GLY A 23 3.39 -6.57 28.88
N HIS A 24 3.30 -5.38 29.48
CA HIS A 24 4.46 -4.73 30.13
C HIS A 24 4.98 -5.53 31.31
N SER A 25 4.08 -6.02 32.17
CA SER A 25 4.44 -6.80 33.36
C SER A 25 5.16 -8.08 32.97
N LEU A 26 4.64 -8.82 31.97
CA LEU A 26 5.24 -10.06 31.47
C LEU A 26 6.59 -9.81 30.81
N THR A 27 6.69 -8.82 29.92
CA THR A 27 7.95 -8.50 29.24
C THR A 27 9.04 -8.15 30.26
N GLY A 28 8.75 -7.25 31.20
CA GLY A 28 9.70 -6.84 32.23
C GLY A 28 10.07 -7.96 33.19
N PHE A 29 9.09 -8.75 33.66
CA PHE A 29 9.32 -9.83 34.60
C PHE A 29 10.09 -11.01 33.99
N ALA A 30 9.75 -11.40 32.75
CA ALA A 30 10.45 -12.46 32.03
C ALA A 30 11.89 -12.05 31.67
N THR A 31 12.11 -10.80 31.25
CA THR A 31 13.46 -10.27 30.99
C THR A 31 14.30 -10.25 32.27
N ALA A 32 13.73 -9.79 33.39
CA ALA A 32 14.42 -9.79 34.69
C ALA A 32 14.74 -11.22 35.16
N PHE A 33 13.83 -12.17 34.92
CA PHE A 33 14.06 -13.58 35.23
C PHE A 33 15.23 -14.16 34.43
N ASP A 34 15.29 -13.89 33.13
CA ASP A 34 16.40 -14.33 32.26
C ASP A 34 17.74 -13.73 32.73
N PHE A 35 17.79 -12.41 32.92
CA PHE A 35 19.03 -11.71 33.30
C PHE A 35 19.54 -12.12 34.69
N LEU A 36 18.63 -12.37 35.64
CA LEU A 36 18.97 -12.69 37.02
C LEU A 36 18.98 -14.20 37.30
N TYR A 37 18.73 -15.06 36.29
CA TYR A 37 18.46 -16.49 36.48
C TYR A 37 19.48 -17.17 37.40
N ASN A 38 20.77 -16.92 37.14
CA ASN A 38 21.89 -17.51 37.89
C ASN A 38 22.00 -17.01 39.34
N LEU A 39 21.42 -15.84 39.66
CA LEU A 39 21.41 -15.24 41.01
C LEU A 39 20.20 -15.69 41.86
N LEU A 40 19.19 -16.31 41.24
CA LEU A 40 17.99 -16.76 41.94
C LEU A 40 18.20 -18.12 42.61
N ASP A 41 17.67 -18.29 43.82
CA ASP A 41 17.56 -19.59 44.47
C ASP A 41 16.52 -20.50 43.78
N GLY A 42 16.59 -21.81 44.01
CA GLY A 42 15.73 -22.80 43.34
C GLY A 42 14.24 -22.56 43.57
N ARG A 43 13.84 -22.09 44.77
CA ARG A 43 12.45 -21.80 45.11
C ARG A 43 11.93 -20.62 44.29
N ARG A 44 12.70 -19.54 44.19
CA ARG A 44 12.36 -18.38 43.36
C ARG A 44 12.34 -18.73 41.88
N ARG A 45 13.31 -19.50 41.38
CA ARG A 45 13.34 -19.95 39.98
C ARG A 45 12.04 -20.67 39.62
N GLN A 46 11.64 -21.64 40.44
CA GLN A 46 10.41 -22.40 40.21
C GLN A 46 9.17 -21.49 40.26
N LYS A 47 9.01 -20.72 41.34
CA LYS A 47 7.84 -19.85 41.55
C LYS A 47 7.68 -18.80 40.45
N TYR A 48 8.78 -18.18 40.03
CA TYR A 48 8.76 -17.15 38.98
C TYR A 48 8.47 -17.75 37.61
N LEU A 49 9.08 -18.91 37.29
CA LEU A 49 8.84 -19.61 36.03
C LEU A 49 7.38 -20.08 35.91
N GLU A 50 6.78 -20.58 37.01
CA GLU A 50 5.36 -20.93 37.07
C GLU A 50 4.46 -19.72 36.78
N LYS A 51 4.75 -18.55 37.34
CA LYS A 51 3.97 -17.34 37.05
C LYS A 51 4.14 -16.89 35.60
N ILE A 52 5.37 -16.92 35.05
CA ILE A 52 5.61 -16.61 33.64
C ILE A 52 4.80 -17.57 32.76
N TRP A 53 4.81 -18.86 33.06
CA TRP A 53 4.01 -19.86 32.33
C TRP A 53 2.52 -19.51 32.31
N VAL A 54 1.92 -19.30 33.48
CA VAL A 54 0.48 -19.02 33.60
C VAL A 54 0.10 -17.77 32.82
N ILE A 55 0.84 -16.67 33.00
CA ILE A 55 0.52 -15.41 32.31
C ILE A 55 0.78 -15.50 30.79
N THR A 56 1.78 -16.28 30.36
CA THR A 56 2.03 -16.51 28.93
C THR A 56 0.90 -17.32 28.29
N GLU A 57 0.38 -18.34 29.00
CA GLU A 57 -0.78 -19.13 28.56
C GLU A 57 -2.04 -18.25 28.47
N GLU A 58 -2.29 -17.40 29.45
CA GLU A 58 -3.39 -16.43 29.43
C GLU A 58 -3.28 -15.45 28.24
N MET A 59 -2.10 -14.88 28.02
CA MET A 59 -1.85 -13.96 26.89
C MET A 59 -2.08 -14.65 25.53
N TYR A 60 -1.70 -15.92 25.41
CA TYR A 60 -1.99 -16.73 24.23
C TYR A 60 -3.49 -16.93 24.03
N GLU A 61 -4.25 -17.23 25.07
CA GLU A 61 -5.71 -17.37 24.94
C GLU A 61 -6.39 -16.03 24.59
N TYR A 62 -5.92 -14.92 25.18
CA TYR A 62 -6.39 -13.58 24.81
C TYR A 62 -6.14 -13.26 23.34
N SER A 63 -5.00 -13.65 22.77
CA SER A 63 -4.69 -13.41 21.36
C SER A 63 -5.74 -13.96 20.38
N LYS A 64 -6.49 -15.00 20.78
CA LYS A 64 -7.51 -15.63 19.92
C LYS A 64 -8.84 -14.87 19.92
N VAL A 65 -9.16 -14.19 21.02
CA VAL A 65 -10.48 -13.60 21.27
C VAL A 65 -10.47 -12.07 21.25
N ARG A 66 -9.31 -11.43 21.50
CA ARG A 66 -9.17 -9.98 21.55
C ARG A 66 -8.89 -9.37 20.19
N SER A 67 -9.28 -8.10 20.03
CA SER A 67 -9.12 -7.38 18.77
C SER A 67 -7.65 -7.19 18.38
N TRP A 68 -6.76 -7.00 19.35
CA TRP A 68 -5.31 -6.87 19.10
C TRP A 68 -4.68 -8.11 18.47
N GLY A 69 -5.32 -9.29 18.54
CA GLY A 69 -4.88 -10.48 17.80
C GLY A 69 -5.16 -10.41 16.29
N LYS A 70 -5.99 -9.46 15.84
CA LYS A 70 -6.44 -9.31 14.45
C LYS A 70 -6.16 -7.92 13.87
N GLN A 71 -6.03 -6.90 14.71
CA GLN A 71 -5.73 -5.53 14.33
C GLN A 71 -4.22 -5.36 14.16
N LEU A 72 -3.75 -5.48 12.93
CA LEU A 72 -2.34 -5.41 12.57
C LEU A 72 -1.84 -3.97 12.60
N LEU A 73 -0.52 -3.79 12.76
CA LEU A 73 0.19 -2.50 12.86
C LEU A 73 -0.13 -1.65 14.11
N HIS A 74 -1.30 -1.83 14.72
CA HIS A 74 -1.71 -1.13 15.94
C HIS A 74 -0.81 -1.45 17.14
N ASN A 75 -0.46 -0.44 17.93
CA ASN A 75 0.46 -0.55 19.06
C ASN A 75 0.14 -1.67 20.08
N HIS A 76 -1.14 -1.96 20.36
CA HIS A 76 -1.52 -3.06 21.28
C HIS A 76 -1.08 -4.42 20.74
N GLN A 77 -1.16 -4.64 19.42
CA GLN A 77 -0.81 -5.92 18.79
C GLN A 77 0.68 -6.21 18.96
N ALA A 78 1.54 -5.27 18.54
CA ALA A 78 2.98 -5.44 18.65
C ALA A 78 3.41 -5.61 20.12
N THR A 79 2.85 -4.83 21.04
CA THR A 79 3.18 -4.89 22.48
C THR A 79 2.84 -6.25 23.10
N ASN A 80 1.63 -6.74 22.87
CA ASN A 80 1.18 -7.99 23.49
C ASN A 80 1.83 -9.22 22.83
N MET A 81 2.08 -9.19 21.52
CA MET A 81 2.79 -10.27 20.83
C MET A 81 4.23 -10.42 21.31
N ILE A 82 4.92 -9.31 21.61
CA ILE A 82 6.28 -9.37 22.15
C ILE A 82 6.33 -9.84 23.59
N ALA A 83 5.34 -9.49 24.40
CA ALA A 83 5.20 -10.04 25.74
C ALA A 83 5.01 -11.56 25.69
N LEU A 84 4.11 -12.04 24.81
CA LEU A 84 3.87 -13.46 24.57
C LEU A 84 5.15 -14.17 24.10
N LEU A 85 5.89 -13.58 23.16
CA LEU A 85 7.14 -14.14 22.67
C LEU A 85 8.20 -14.26 23.77
N THR A 86 8.38 -13.20 24.55
CA THR A 86 9.38 -13.16 25.62
C THR A 86 9.08 -14.21 26.67
N GLY A 87 7.82 -14.34 27.10
CA GLY A 87 7.38 -15.41 27.99
C GLY A 87 7.59 -16.81 27.39
N ALA A 88 7.28 -16.99 26.10
CA ALA A 88 7.48 -18.25 25.39
C ALA A 88 8.96 -18.64 25.20
N LEU A 89 9.86 -17.67 25.07
CA LEU A 89 11.31 -17.92 24.98
C LEU A 89 11.90 -18.35 26.33
N VAL A 90 11.43 -17.75 27.42
CA VAL A 90 11.89 -18.05 28.79
C VAL A 90 11.29 -19.34 29.34
N THR A 91 10.10 -19.72 28.89
CA THR A 91 9.49 -21.00 29.29
C THR A 91 10.22 -22.18 28.62
N GLY A 92 10.74 -23.09 29.47
CA GLY A 92 11.75 -24.09 29.10
C GLY A 92 11.36 -25.13 28.04
N VAL A 93 12.38 -25.80 27.51
CA VAL A 93 12.34 -26.79 26.40
C VAL A 93 11.48 -28.03 26.72
N ASP A 94 11.39 -28.42 27.99
CA ASP A 94 10.70 -29.65 28.44
C ASP A 94 9.17 -29.62 28.29
N LYS A 95 8.58 -28.45 27.98
CA LYS A 95 7.14 -28.26 27.75
C LYS A 95 6.80 -28.03 26.26
N GLY A 96 7.67 -28.52 25.38
CA GLY A 96 7.87 -28.09 24.00
C GLY A 96 6.63 -27.89 23.12
N THR A 97 5.60 -28.74 23.18
CA THR A 97 4.49 -28.65 22.23
C THR A 97 3.63 -27.39 22.41
N LYS A 98 3.30 -27.00 23.65
CA LYS A 98 2.50 -25.78 23.91
C LYS A 98 3.29 -24.52 23.64
N VAL A 99 4.54 -24.48 24.09
CA VAL A 99 5.43 -23.32 23.91
C VAL A 99 5.71 -23.05 22.44
N ASN A 100 5.87 -24.10 21.63
CA ASN A 100 6.07 -23.95 20.18
C ASN A 100 4.83 -23.38 19.49
N LEU A 101 3.61 -23.70 19.96
CA LEU A 101 2.38 -23.06 19.44
C LEU A 101 2.36 -21.56 19.75
N TRP A 102 2.75 -21.16 20.96
CA TRP A 102 2.83 -19.74 21.33
C TRP A 102 3.83 -18.98 20.45
N LYS A 103 5.03 -19.55 20.25
CA LYS A 103 6.05 -18.99 19.36
C LYS A 103 5.53 -18.88 17.92
N GLN A 104 4.89 -19.92 17.41
CA GLN A 104 4.35 -19.93 16.05
C GLN A 104 3.31 -18.83 15.84
N VAL A 105 2.35 -18.67 16.77
CA VAL A 105 1.32 -17.63 16.64
C VAL A 105 1.91 -16.23 16.63
N VAL A 106 2.92 -15.96 17.49
CA VAL A 106 3.62 -14.67 17.45
C VAL A 106 4.30 -14.48 16.10
N VAL A 107 5.07 -15.46 15.62
CA VAL A 107 5.78 -15.37 14.34
C VAL A 107 4.78 -15.14 13.20
N ASP A 108 3.69 -15.89 13.13
CA ASP A 108 2.66 -15.75 12.09
C ASP A 108 2.04 -14.34 12.05
N VAL A 109 1.83 -13.73 13.21
CA VAL A 109 1.22 -12.40 13.31
C VAL A 109 2.24 -11.29 13.07
N MET A 110 3.43 -11.41 13.64
CA MET A 110 4.48 -10.40 13.51
C MET A 110 5.13 -10.41 12.12
N GLU A 111 5.25 -11.55 11.45
CA GLU A 111 5.69 -11.58 10.04
C GLU A 111 4.65 -10.93 9.12
N LYS A 112 3.34 -11.05 9.41
CA LYS A 112 2.31 -10.25 8.71
C LYS A 112 2.47 -8.76 8.97
N THR A 113 2.79 -8.37 10.21
CA THR A 113 3.14 -6.98 10.53
C THR A 113 4.35 -6.52 9.71
N MET A 114 5.45 -7.29 9.68
CA MET A 114 6.65 -6.94 8.90
C MET A 114 6.36 -6.85 7.40
N PHE A 115 5.53 -7.77 6.88
CA PHE A 115 5.07 -7.74 5.50
C PHE A 115 4.29 -6.45 5.19
N LEU A 116 3.34 -6.06 6.04
CA LEU A 116 2.56 -4.82 5.86
C LEU A 116 3.43 -3.58 5.98
N LEU A 117 4.35 -3.54 6.97
CA LEU A 117 5.32 -2.46 7.11
C LEU A 117 6.16 -2.30 5.84
N ASN A 118 6.46 -3.38 5.10
CA ASN A 118 7.24 -3.28 3.87
C ASN A 118 6.54 -2.48 2.75
N HIS A 119 5.21 -2.28 2.84
CA HIS A 119 4.46 -1.37 1.96
C HIS A 119 4.54 0.10 2.39
N ILE A 120 4.95 0.38 3.63
CA ILE A 120 5.11 1.72 4.18
C ILE A 120 6.55 2.17 3.93
N VAL A 121 6.79 2.62 2.69
CA VAL A 121 8.12 2.91 2.16
C VAL A 121 8.69 4.26 2.57
N ASP A 122 7.97 5.06 3.35
CA ASP A 122 8.46 6.32 3.93
C ASP A 122 8.82 6.19 5.43
N GLY A 123 8.73 4.96 5.98
CA GLY A 123 9.11 4.66 7.36
C GLY A 123 8.15 5.20 8.42
N SER A 124 7.00 5.78 8.03
CA SER A 124 6.05 6.36 8.97
C SER A 124 5.21 5.31 9.72
N LEU A 125 4.47 5.77 10.72
CA LEU A 125 3.35 5.04 11.33
C LEU A 125 2.18 6.03 11.48
N ASP A 126 0.97 5.57 11.16
CA ASP A 126 -0.25 6.40 11.08
C ASP A 126 -0.70 6.94 12.44
N GLU A 127 -0.45 6.20 13.52
CA GLU A 127 -0.74 6.61 14.92
C GLU A 127 0.13 7.77 15.43
N GLY A 128 0.99 8.35 14.58
CA GLY A 128 1.84 9.48 14.92
C GLY A 128 3.12 9.08 15.65
N VAL A 129 3.95 10.07 15.99
CA VAL A 129 5.33 9.83 16.46
C VAL A 129 5.38 9.21 17.86
N ALA A 130 4.45 9.60 18.75
CA ALA A 130 4.40 9.08 20.11
C ALA A 130 3.99 7.60 20.15
N TYR A 131 2.84 7.24 19.58
CA TYR A 131 2.44 5.82 19.46
C TYR A 131 3.33 5.05 18.49
N GLY A 132 3.86 5.70 17.45
CA GLY A 132 4.87 5.11 16.58
C GLY A 132 6.12 4.66 17.35
N SER A 133 6.58 5.44 18.34
CA SER A 133 7.66 5.01 19.24
C SER A 133 7.29 3.79 20.10
N TYR A 134 6.01 3.64 20.44
CA TYR A 134 5.47 2.51 21.18
C TYR A 134 5.48 1.24 20.32
N THR A 135 4.95 1.32 19.09
CA THR A 135 4.96 0.21 18.13
C THR A 135 6.39 -0.18 17.75
N ALA A 136 7.24 0.79 17.43
CA ALA A 136 8.63 0.57 17.02
C ALA A 136 9.49 -0.08 18.12
N LYS A 137 9.25 0.24 19.40
CA LYS A 137 9.88 -0.46 20.53
C LYS A 137 9.68 -1.98 20.40
N SER A 138 8.43 -2.42 20.23
CA SER A 138 8.09 -3.84 20.13
C SER A 138 8.57 -4.45 18.81
N VAL A 139 8.44 -3.74 17.69
CA VAL A 139 8.90 -4.23 16.36
C VAL A 139 10.41 -4.45 16.34
N THR A 140 11.22 -3.52 16.86
CA THR A 140 12.69 -3.70 16.93
C THR A 140 13.09 -4.87 17.84
N GLN A 141 12.41 -5.07 18.96
CA GLN A 141 12.59 -6.26 19.80
C GLN A 141 12.26 -7.55 19.04
N TYR A 142 11.17 -7.55 18.26
CA TYR A 142 10.78 -8.69 17.44
C TYR A 142 11.88 -9.03 16.42
N VAL A 143 12.31 -8.05 15.63
CA VAL A 143 13.33 -8.23 14.60
C VAL A 143 14.62 -8.80 15.21
N PHE A 144 15.05 -8.27 16.36
CA PHE A 144 16.22 -8.79 17.07
C PHE A 144 16.04 -10.24 17.55
N LEU A 145 14.94 -10.52 18.26
CA LEU A 145 14.70 -11.83 18.86
C LEU A 145 14.42 -12.90 17.79
N ALA A 146 13.70 -12.56 16.73
CA ALA A 146 13.38 -13.46 15.63
C ALA A 146 14.64 -13.86 14.86
N GLN A 147 15.53 -12.91 14.58
CA GLN A 147 16.84 -13.21 13.99
C GLN A 147 17.67 -14.10 14.93
N ARG A 148 17.74 -13.76 16.21
CA ARG A 148 18.58 -14.47 17.20
C ARG A 148 18.12 -15.89 17.48
N HIS A 149 16.82 -16.11 17.63
CA HIS A 149 16.26 -17.38 18.13
C HIS A 149 15.66 -18.25 17.03
N PHE A 150 15.26 -17.68 15.89
CA PHE A 150 14.60 -18.41 14.80
C PHE A 150 15.31 -18.26 13.45
N ASN A 151 16.38 -17.45 13.38
CA ASN A 151 17.08 -17.12 12.13
C ASN A 151 16.14 -16.50 11.06
N ILE A 152 15.13 -15.74 11.50
CA ILE A 152 14.23 -14.99 10.63
C ILE A 152 14.80 -13.58 10.45
N ASN A 153 15.25 -13.25 9.24
CA ASN A 153 15.88 -11.97 8.94
C ASN A 153 14.89 -10.96 8.35
N ASN A 154 14.69 -9.86 9.05
CA ASN A 154 13.84 -8.74 8.63
C ASN A 154 14.62 -7.44 8.39
N LEU A 155 15.96 -7.44 8.48
CA LEU A 155 16.79 -6.23 8.45
C LEU A 155 16.73 -5.47 7.11
N ASP A 156 16.33 -6.15 6.04
CA ASP A 156 16.20 -5.56 4.70
C ASP A 156 14.85 -4.87 4.43
N ASN A 157 13.94 -4.88 5.39
CA ASN A 157 12.61 -4.29 5.26
C ASN A 157 12.66 -2.79 4.92
N ASN A 158 11.86 -2.37 3.94
CA ASN A 158 11.83 -0.98 3.45
C ASN A 158 11.50 0.02 4.57
N TRP A 159 10.56 -0.33 5.45
CA TRP A 159 10.18 0.53 6.57
C TRP A 159 11.35 0.73 7.53
N LEU A 160 12.09 -0.33 7.90
CA LEU A 160 13.25 -0.21 8.79
C LEU A 160 14.32 0.72 8.21
N LYS A 161 14.60 0.61 6.90
CA LYS A 161 15.57 1.47 6.21
C LYS A 161 15.18 2.94 6.23
N MET A 162 13.89 3.23 6.27
CA MET A 162 13.35 4.60 6.22
C MET A 162 12.94 5.15 7.59
N HIS A 163 12.74 4.30 8.61
CA HIS A 163 12.18 4.69 9.90
C HIS A 163 13.01 5.71 10.69
N PHE A 164 14.31 5.82 10.39
CA PHE A 164 15.14 6.91 10.93
C PHE A 164 14.57 8.29 10.59
N TRP A 165 14.09 8.48 9.35
CA TRP A 165 13.54 9.74 8.88
C TRP A 165 12.24 10.08 9.60
N PHE A 166 11.45 9.09 10.02
CA PHE A 166 10.27 9.33 10.83
C PHE A 166 10.60 9.97 12.18
N TYR A 167 11.72 9.62 12.83
CA TYR A 167 12.14 10.31 14.05
C TYR A 167 12.84 11.64 13.78
N TYR A 168 13.71 11.70 12.77
CA TYR A 168 14.50 12.89 12.46
C TYR A 168 13.64 14.02 11.89
N ALA A 169 12.83 13.73 10.86
CA ALA A 169 12.10 14.73 10.10
C ALA A 169 10.80 15.22 10.78
N THR A 170 10.43 14.66 11.94
CA THR A 170 9.30 15.15 12.75
C THR A 170 9.73 15.90 14.01
N LEU A 171 11.04 16.11 14.19
CA LEU A 171 11.62 16.71 15.38
C LEU A 171 11.69 18.24 15.22
N LEU A 172 11.12 18.98 16.15
CA LEU A 172 11.20 20.45 16.15
C LEU A 172 12.61 20.92 16.54
N PRO A 173 12.98 22.17 16.20
CA PRO A 173 14.22 22.80 16.62
C PRO A 173 14.48 22.63 18.13
N GLY A 174 15.69 22.20 18.48
CA GLY A 174 16.09 21.97 19.87
C GLY A 174 15.94 20.55 20.39
N PHE A 175 15.50 19.60 19.57
CA PHE A 175 15.52 18.15 19.86
C PHE A 175 14.65 17.70 21.07
N GLN A 176 13.64 18.49 21.45
CA GLN A 176 12.79 18.22 22.62
C GLN A 176 11.35 17.81 22.30
N ARG A 177 10.79 18.38 21.23
CA ARG A 177 9.38 18.24 20.84
C ARG A 177 9.25 17.60 19.47
N THR A 178 8.23 16.76 19.28
CA THR A 178 7.86 16.25 17.95
C THR A 178 6.64 17.00 17.40
N VAL A 179 6.30 16.74 16.15
CA VAL A 179 5.20 17.40 15.43
C VAL A 179 3.83 17.30 16.13
N GLY A 180 3.61 16.29 16.96
CA GLY A 180 2.41 16.19 17.81
C GLY A 180 1.11 15.75 17.12
N ILE A 181 1.18 15.29 15.87
CA ILE A 181 0.04 14.74 15.09
C ILE A 181 -0.51 13.47 15.76
N ALA A 182 -1.83 13.29 15.66
CA ALA A 182 -2.60 12.19 16.25
C ALA A 182 -2.52 12.20 17.79
N ASP A 183 -2.98 11.12 18.44
CA ASP A 183 -2.87 10.99 19.89
C ASP A 183 -1.40 10.95 20.34
N SER A 184 -0.90 12.10 20.80
CA SER A 184 0.51 12.26 21.11
C SER A 184 0.76 12.80 22.51
N ASN A 185 1.96 12.58 23.05
CA ASN A 185 2.54 13.47 24.04
C ASN A 185 3.33 14.59 23.34
N TYR A 186 4.17 15.33 24.05
CA TYR A 186 5.00 16.37 23.44
C TYR A 186 6.11 15.81 22.54
N ASN A 187 6.42 14.50 22.63
CA ASN A 187 7.57 13.90 21.96
C ASN A 187 7.39 12.41 21.61
N TRP A 188 7.78 11.50 22.50
CA TRP A 188 7.74 10.04 22.33
C TRP A 188 7.24 9.37 23.60
N PHE A 189 6.50 8.26 23.48
CA PHE A 189 6.15 7.45 24.64
C PHE A 189 7.30 6.57 25.12
N TYR A 190 8.10 5.99 24.21
CA TYR A 190 9.19 5.07 24.55
C TYR A 190 10.46 5.38 23.75
N GLY A 191 11.61 5.41 24.42
CA GLY A 191 12.89 5.79 23.80
C GLY A 191 12.89 7.28 23.39
N PRO A 192 13.20 7.62 22.13
CA PRO A 192 13.44 6.74 20.97
C PRO A 192 14.91 6.30 20.82
N GLU A 193 15.79 6.62 21.79
CA GLU A 193 17.22 6.33 21.71
C GLU A 193 17.50 4.84 21.45
N SER A 194 16.75 3.95 22.11
CA SER A 194 16.87 2.49 21.90
C SER A 194 16.60 2.09 20.46
N GLN A 195 15.56 2.65 19.84
CA GLN A 195 15.19 2.37 18.46
C GLN A 195 16.23 2.95 17.49
N LEU A 196 16.74 4.14 17.77
CA LEU A 196 17.76 4.80 16.95
C LEU A 196 19.09 4.05 16.93
N VAL A 197 19.59 3.61 18.08
CA VAL A 197 20.85 2.83 18.13
C VAL A 197 20.68 1.43 17.53
N PHE A 198 19.47 0.85 17.63
CA PHE A 198 19.13 -0.38 16.91
C PHE A 198 19.21 -0.18 15.40
N LEU A 199 18.56 0.87 14.88
CA LEU A 199 18.60 1.18 13.45
C LEU A 199 20.03 1.42 12.98
N ASP A 200 20.86 2.10 13.76
CA ASP A 200 22.25 2.33 13.37
C ASP A 200 23.06 1.03 13.33
N LYS A 201 23.00 0.23 14.40
CA LYS A 201 23.78 -1.02 14.50
C LYS A 201 23.39 -2.04 13.43
N PHE A 202 22.10 -2.21 13.17
CA PHE A 202 21.61 -3.33 12.37
C PHE A 202 21.21 -2.94 10.95
N VAL A 203 20.86 -1.67 10.68
CA VAL A 203 20.27 -1.23 9.41
C VAL A 203 21.13 -0.19 8.69
N LEU A 204 21.36 0.98 9.29
CA LEU A 204 21.99 2.14 8.64
C LEU A 204 23.51 2.02 8.59
N LYS A 205 24.14 1.63 9.71
CA LYS A 205 25.58 1.45 9.89
C LYS A 205 26.41 2.65 9.46
N ASN A 206 25.95 3.85 9.80
CA ASN A 206 26.56 5.10 9.34
C ASN A 206 26.77 6.15 10.46
N GLY A 207 26.33 5.87 11.69
CA GLY A 207 26.51 6.77 12.83
C GLY A 207 25.36 7.76 13.05
N ALA A 208 24.38 7.83 12.13
CA ALA A 208 23.28 8.79 12.20
C ALA A 208 22.30 8.50 13.34
N GLY A 209 22.00 7.23 13.59
CA GLY A 209 21.14 6.82 14.70
C GLY A 209 21.78 7.10 16.06
N ASN A 210 23.06 6.75 16.22
CA ASN A 210 23.85 7.06 17.40
C ASN A 210 23.92 8.58 17.66
N TRP A 211 24.14 9.38 16.62
CA TRP A 211 24.17 10.84 16.73
C TRP A 211 22.83 11.40 17.19
N LEU A 212 21.71 11.00 16.57
CA LEU A 212 20.39 11.53 16.92
C LEU A 212 20.00 11.12 18.34
N ALA A 213 20.30 9.88 18.75
CA ALA A 213 20.08 9.41 20.12
C ALA A 213 20.85 10.27 21.14
N GLN A 214 22.09 10.67 20.82
CA GLN A 214 22.87 11.57 21.67
C GLN A 214 22.28 12.98 21.73
N GLN A 215 21.80 13.54 20.61
CA GLN A 215 21.16 14.85 20.61
C GLN A 215 19.89 14.85 21.47
N ILE A 216 19.03 13.85 21.30
CA ILE A 216 17.79 13.73 22.09
C ILE A 216 18.10 13.58 23.58
N ARG A 217 19.05 12.70 23.94
CA ARG A 217 19.44 12.51 25.34
C ARG A 217 20.00 13.77 25.97
N ARG A 218 20.84 14.50 25.24
CA ARG A 218 21.45 15.77 25.70
C ARG A 218 20.40 16.83 25.99
N HIS A 219 19.37 16.92 25.14
CA HIS A 219 18.37 17.98 25.22
C HIS A 219 17.09 17.57 25.98
N ARG A 220 16.97 16.31 26.42
CA ARG A 220 15.79 15.79 27.10
C ARG A 220 15.35 16.71 28.26
N PRO A 221 14.07 17.15 28.31
CA PRO A 221 13.59 18.04 29.35
C PRO A 221 13.75 17.48 30.76
N LYS A 222 14.18 18.32 31.70
CA LYS A 222 14.38 17.95 33.12
C LYS A 222 13.19 18.34 33.99
N ASP A 223 12.43 19.34 33.57
CA ASP A 223 11.29 19.94 34.22
C ASP A 223 10.21 20.35 33.19
N GLY A 224 9.03 20.72 33.70
CA GLY A 224 7.91 21.16 32.88
C GLY A 224 7.08 20.03 32.26
N PRO A 225 6.15 20.37 31.34
CA PRO A 225 5.14 19.45 30.83
C PRO A 225 5.69 18.39 29.87
N MET A 226 6.90 18.56 29.35
CA MET A 226 7.54 17.68 28.37
C MET A 226 8.38 16.55 28.99
N VAL A 227 8.49 16.50 30.32
CA VAL A 227 9.26 15.46 31.02
C VAL A 227 8.65 14.08 30.74
N PRO A 228 9.46 13.08 30.39
CA PRO A 228 8.95 11.73 30.15
C PRO A 228 8.32 11.15 31.43
N SER A 229 7.17 10.51 31.27
CA SER A 229 6.41 9.92 32.38
C SER A 229 7.25 8.95 33.21
N THR A 230 7.08 8.95 34.53
CA THR A 230 7.76 8.00 35.44
C THR A 230 7.44 6.54 35.10
N ALA A 231 6.28 6.27 34.50
CA ALA A 231 5.87 4.95 34.05
C ALA A 231 6.60 4.46 32.78
N GLN A 232 7.21 5.36 32.01
CA GLN A 232 7.73 5.07 30.67
C GLN A 232 9.24 5.31 30.54
N ARG A 233 9.78 6.34 31.23
CA ARG A 233 11.11 6.93 30.99
C ARG A 233 12.31 5.96 31.06
N TRP A 234 12.17 4.81 31.70
CA TRP A 234 13.25 3.83 31.86
C TRP A 234 12.98 2.50 31.13
N SER A 235 11.86 2.38 30.41
CA SER A 235 11.39 1.13 29.84
C SER A 235 12.34 0.53 28.79
N THR A 236 13.12 1.36 28.09
CA THR A 236 13.97 0.93 26.96
C THR A 236 15.48 1.08 27.21
N LEU A 237 15.90 1.46 28.43
CA LEU A 237 17.33 1.67 28.73
C LEU A 237 18.17 0.40 28.56
N HIS A 238 17.60 -0.77 28.88
CA HIS A 238 18.31 -2.04 28.76
C HIS A 238 18.56 -2.43 27.31
N THR A 239 17.58 -2.27 26.42
CA THR A 239 17.75 -2.53 24.98
C THR A 239 18.65 -1.50 24.33
N GLU A 240 18.56 -0.22 24.73
CA GLU A 240 19.49 0.82 24.28
C GLU A 240 20.94 0.44 24.59
N TYR A 241 21.21 -0.01 25.82
CA TYR A 241 22.54 -0.44 26.24
C TYR A 241 23.05 -1.64 25.42
N ILE A 242 22.20 -2.65 25.18
CA ILE A 242 22.56 -3.87 24.45
C ILE A 242 22.78 -3.60 22.94
N TRP A 243 21.97 -2.71 22.37
CA TRP A 243 21.97 -2.43 20.94
C TRP A 243 22.87 -1.27 20.54
N TYR A 244 23.44 -0.52 21.48
CA TYR A 244 24.47 0.45 21.16
C TYR A 244 25.70 -0.23 20.54
N ASP A 245 26.27 0.38 19.51
CA ASP A 245 27.53 0.00 18.91
C ASP A 245 28.52 1.17 19.02
N PRO A 246 29.55 1.09 19.89
CA PRO A 246 30.54 2.15 20.05
C PRO A 246 31.50 2.27 18.87
N GLN A 247 31.56 1.29 17.96
CA GLN A 247 32.44 1.35 16.78
C GLN A 247 31.87 2.30 15.71
N LEU A 248 30.56 2.54 15.72
CA LEU A 248 29.90 3.50 14.84
C LEU A 248 30.03 4.90 15.43
N THR A 249 30.96 5.68 14.88
CA THR A 249 31.18 7.07 15.29
C THR A 249 29.90 7.90 15.05
N PRO A 250 29.36 8.59 16.06
CA PRO A 250 28.16 9.42 15.89
C PRO A 250 28.40 10.54 14.87
N GLN A 251 27.63 10.54 13.78
CA GLN A 251 27.70 11.57 12.74
C GLN A 251 26.30 12.03 12.32
N PRO A 252 26.05 13.34 12.16
CA PRO A 252 24.77 13.81 11.66
C PRO A 252 24.51 13.36 10.22
N PRO A 253 23.25 13.35 9.75
CA PRO A 253 22.94 13.24 8.33
C PRO A 253 23.68 14.28 7.50
N ALA A 254 24.01 13.97 6.25
CA ALA A 254 24.86 14.79 5.38
C ALA A 254 24.37 16.25 5.20
N GLU A 255 23.06 16.49 5.26
CA GLU A 255 22.46 17.81 5.07
C GLU A 255 22.08 18.52 6.39
N TYR A 256 22.56 18.03 7.53
CA TYR A 256 22.29 18.62 8.83
C TYR A 256 22.71 20.10 8.90
N GLY A 257 21.90 20.91 9.59
CA GLY A 257 22.11 22.35 9.73
C GLY A 257 21.48 23.19 8.62
N THR A 258 20.94 22.55 7.57
CA THR A 258 20.16 23.22 6.52
C THR A 258 18.68 22.89 6.68
N ALA A 259 17.82 23.90 6.60
CA ALA A 259 16.38 23.68 6.64
C ALA A 259 15.91 22.98 5.34
N LYS A 260 15.32 21.79 5.49
CA LYS A 260 14.89 20.95 4.38
C LYS A 260 13.46 20.50 4.57
N MET A 261 12.75 20.43 3.45
CA MET A 261 11.43 19.83 3.35
C MET A 261 11.55 18.30 3.30
N HIS A 262 10.72 17.60 4.07
CA HIS A 262 10.56 16.16 4.01
C HIS A 262 9.10 15.81 3.74
N LEU A 263 8.85 14.83 2.87
CA LEU A 263 7.51 14.36 2.52
C LEU A 263 7.37 12.90 2.93
N PHE A 264 6.33 12.61 3.71
CA PHE A 264 5.86 11.27 4.05
C PHE A 264 4.64 10.93 3.17
N PRO A 265 4.82 10.37 1.96
CA PRO A 265 3.73 10.14 1.01
C PRO A 265 2.74 9.06 1.45
N ASN A 266 3.12 8.14 2.34
CA ASN A 266 2.20 7.19 2.94
C ASN A 266 1.40 7.86 4.06
N TRP A 267 2.06 8.59 4.95
CA TRP A 267 1.37 9.28 6.06
C TRP A 267 0.50 10.45 5.59
N GLY A 268 0.88 11.09 4.48
CA GLY A 268 0.29 12.35 4.02
C GLY A 268 0.75 13.56 4.84
N VAL A 269 2.03 13.59 5.24
CA VAL A 269 2.61 14.67 6.05
C VAL A 269 3.80 15.30 5.33
N VAL A 270 3.86 16.63 5.34
CA VAL A 270 5.04 17.42 4.96
C VAL A 270 5.61 18.05 6.22
N THR A 271 6.94 18.06 6.36
CA THR A 271 7.65 18.84 7.37
C THR A 271 8.74 19.68 6.73
N TYR A 272 9.13 20.76 7.39
CA TYR A 272 10.24 21.64 6.99
C TYR A 272 11.05 22.05 8.21
N GLY A 273 12.38 22.06 8.09
CA GLY A 273 13.29 22.56 9.14
C GLY A 273 13.41 21.65 10.37
N ALA A 274 13.20 20.35 10.17
CA ALA A 274 13.26 19.36 11.23
C ALA A 274 14.70 19.08 11.71
N GLY A 275 14.83 18.70 12.98
CA GLY A 275 16.09 18.25 13.57
C GLY A 275 17.17 19.33 13.64
N LEU A 276 16.80 20.61 13.59
CA LEU A 276 17.72 21.75 13.68
C LEU A 276 17.99 22.17 15.15
N PRO A 277 19.07 22.89 15.44
CA PRO A 277 19.26 23.56 16.72
C PRO A 277 18.19 24.62 17.00
N ASN A 278 17.93 24.89 18.28
CA ASN A 278 17.04 25.99 18.66
C ASN A 278 17.76 27.35 18.52
N THR A 279 17.53 28.04 17.41
CA THR A 279 18.12 29.36 17.10
C THR A 279 17.10 30.27 16.44
N GLN A 280 17.31 31.59 16.53
CA GLN A 280 16.40 32.61 16.00
C GLN A 280 16.14 32.52 14.48
N THR A 281 16.95 31.77 13.73
CA THR A 281 16.79 31.58 12.28
C THR A 281 16.09 30.29 11.89
N ASN A 282 15.97 29.33 12.82
CA ASN A 282 15.51 27.99 12.49
C ASN A 282 14.01 27.89 12.72
N THR A 283 13.29 27.43 11.71
CA THR A 283 11.84 27.39 11.70
C THR A 283 11.36 26.00 11.39
N PHE A 284 10.30 25.59 12.07
CA PHE A 284 9.59 24.36 11.75
C PHE A 284 8.20 24.64 11.21
N VAL A 285 7.84 23.94 10.14
CA VAL A 285 6.47 23.89 9.60
C VAL A 285 6.09 22.44 9.40
N SER A 286 4.86 22.07 9.70
CA SER A 286 4.26 20.82 9.23
C SER A 286 2.92 21.05 8.57
N PHE A 287 2.52 20.15 7.67
CA PHE A 287 1.19 20.12 7.06
C PHE A 287 0.75 18.67 6.90
N LYS A 288 -0.48 18.34 7.31
CA LYS A 288 -1.06 17.00 7.14
C LYS A 288 -2.27 17.06 6.22
N SER A 289 -2.29 16.20 5.19
CA SER A 289 -3.46 15.89 4.39
C SER A 289 -3.26 14.53 3.74
N GLY A 290 -3.81 13.49 4.36
CA GLY A 290 -3.51 12.10 4.05
C GLY A 290 -4.71 11.17 4.15
N LYS A 291 -4.52 9.94 3.68
CA LYS A 291 -5.53 8.88 3.76
C LYS A 291 -5.58 8.31 5.17
N LEU A 292 -6.78 7.96 5.64
CA LEU A 292 -6.98 7.25 6.89
C LEU A 292 -6.13 5.97 6.95
N GLY A 293 -5.45 5.72 8.06
CA GLY A 293 -4.50 4.61 8.27
C GLY A 293 -3.18 4.73 7.49
N GLY A 294 -2.98 5.83 6.76
CA GLY A 294 -1.92 5.96 5.76
C GLY A 294 -2.24 5.23 4.44
N ARG A 295 -1.63 5.70 3.35
CA ARG A 295 -1.92 5.26 1.98
C ARG A 295 -1.85 3.75 1.78
N ALA A 296 -0.85 3.08 2.33
CA ALA A 296 -0.65 1.65 2.21
C ALA A 296 -1.82 0.86 2.83
N VAL A 297 -2.19 1.18 4.07
CA VAL A 297 -3.33 0.52 4.75
C VAL A 297 -4.62 0.85 4.02
N TYR A 298 -4.86 2.12 3.70
CA TYR A 298 -6.03 2.55 2.95
C TYR A 298 -6.16 1.77 1.65
N ASP A 299 -5.13 1.75 0.81
CA ASP A 299 -5.16 1.07 -0.48
C ASP A 299 -5.33 -0.46 -0.32
N ILE A 300 -4.73 -1.07 0.70
CA ILE A 300 -4.93 -2.50 1.02
C ILE A 300 -6.38 -2.78 1.42
N VAL A 301 -7.00 -1.93 2.24
CA VAL A 301 -8.39 -2.11 2.68
C VAL A 301 -9.35 -1.98 1.49
N HIS A 302 -9.11 -1.02 0.60
CA HIS A 302 -10.01 -0.73 -0.53
C HIS A 302 -9.80 -1.66 -1.74
N PHE A 303 -8.56 -2.05 -2.03
CA PHE A 303 -8.26 -2.96 -3.14
C PHE A 303 -8.31 -4.44 -2.75
N GLN A 304 -8.24 -4.74 -1.45
CA GLN A 304 -8.22 -6.10 -0.88
C GLN A 304 -7.27 -7.07 -1.60
N PRO A 305 -5.97 -6.73 -1.76
CA PRO A 305 -5.02 -7.58 -2.45
C PRO A 305 -4.70 -8.89 -1.68
N TYR A 306 -5.00 -8.93 -0.37
CA TYR A 306 -4.62 -10.03 0.52
C TYR A 306 -5.85 -10.70 1.14
N SER A 307 -6.00 -12.01 0.94
CA SER A 307 -7.15 -12.79 1.42
C SER A 307 -7.25 -12.91 2.94
N TRP A 308 -6.18 -12.60 3.67
CA TRP A 308 -6.13 -12.64 5.13
C TRP A 308 -6.41 -11.28 5.79
N ILE A 309 -6.72 -10.25 5.00
CA ILE A 309 -7.19 -8.94 5.46
C ILE A 309 -8.71 -8.86 5.29
N ASP A 310 -9.45 -8.57 6.37
CA ASP A 310 -10.91 -8.36 6.41
C ASP A 310 -11.23 -6.86 6.47
N GLY A 311 -10.77 -6.10 5.48
CA GLY A 311 -10.93 -4.65 5.41
C GLY A 311 -10.52 -3.93 6.70
N TRP A 312 -11.29 -2.92 7.11
CA TRP A 312 -11.05 -2.14 8.33
C TRP A 312 -11.11 -2.95 9.64
N ARG A 313 -11.60 -4.20 9.64
CA ARG A 313 -11.57 -5.06 10.84
C ARG A 313 -10.17 -5.58 11.16
N SER A 314 -9.27 -5.55 10.17
CA SER A 314 -7.87 -5.92 10.33
C SER A 314 -6.96 -4.77 10.78
N PHE A 315 -7.50 -3.56 10.95
CA PHE A 315 -6.74 -2.36 11.32
C PHE A 315 -7.48 -1.55 12.38
N ASN A 316 -6.81 -0.58 12.98
CA ASN A 316 -7.39 0.30 13.98
C ASN A 316 -6.77 1.71 13.92
N PRO A 317 -7.34 2.64 13.15
CA PRO A 317 -6.92 4.04 13.12
C PRO A 317 -7.57 4.87 14.25
N GLY A 318 -7.97 4.25 15.37
CA GLY A 318 -8.70 4.92 16.45
C GLY A 318 -7.95 6.07 17.13
N HIS A 319 -6.61 6.05 17.05
CA HIS A 319 -5.70 7.07 17.55
C HIS A 319 -5.49 8.25 16.58
N GLU A 320 -5.92 8.15 15.33
CA GLU A 320 -5.90 9.28 14.40
C GLU A 320 -6.91 10.36 14.80
N HIS A 321 -6.65 11.58 14.35
CA HIS A 321 -7.51 12.73 14.58
C HIS A 321 -8.26 13.15 13.30
N PRO A 322 -9.41 13.83 13.44
CA PRO A 322 -10.07 14.54 12.35
C PRO A 322 -9.30 15.83 11.97
N ASP A 323 -8.09 15.67 11.43
CA ASP A 323 -7.05 16.69 11.30
C ASP A 323 -6.56 16.91 9.85
N GLN A 324 -7.33 16.50 8.83
CA GLN A 324 -6.92 16.67 7.43
C GLN A 324 -6.86 18.18 7.08
N ASN A 325 -5.80 18.60 6.39
CA ASN A 325 -5.39 20.00 6.20
C ASN A 325 -4.94 20.75 7.47
N SER A 326 -4.58 20.06 8.56
CA SER A 326 -3.94 20.71 9.71
C SER A 326 -2.51 21.14 9.39
N PHE A 327 -1.99 22.09 10.17
CA PHE A 327 -0.60 22.50 10.11
C PHE A 327 -0.08 22.93 11.47
N THR A 328 1.25 22.93 11.61
CA THR A 328 1.95 23.56 12.74
C THR A 328 2.96 24.56 12.24
N PHE A 329 3.28 25.56 13.07
CA PHE A 329 4.25 26.59 12.75
C PHE A 329 5.02 27.00 14.00
N ALA A 330 6.33 26.79 13.97
CA ALA A 330 7.25 27.20 15.03
C ALA A 330 8.38 28.06 14.46
N PRO A 331 8.12 29.35 14.15
CA PRO A 331 9.15 30.29 13.73
C PRO A 331 10.19 30.48 14.84
N ASN A 332 11.47 30.54 14.48
CA ASN A 332 12.58 30.74 15.44
C ASN A 332 12.70 29.61 16.50
N GLY A 333 12.11 28.45 16.24
CA GLY A 333 11.99 27.34 17.19
C GLY A 333 10.90 27.55 18.25
N GLN A 334 10.26 28.73 18.29
CA GLN A 334 9.16 29.03 19.21
C GLN A 334 7.86 28.51 18.61
N VAL A 335 7.19 27.61 19.32
CA VAL A 335 5.89 27.09 18.89
C VAL A 335 4.86 28.22 18.92
N PHE A 336 4.33 28.57 17.74
CA PHE A 336 3.29 29.58 17.59
C PHE A 336 1.94 28.93 17.31
N VAL A 337 1.88 28.02 16.32
CA VAL A 337 0.71 27.17 16.05
C VAL A 337 1.10 25.71 16.30
N SER A 338 0.42 25.05 17.23
CA SER A 338 0.70 23.66 17.64
C SER A 338 -0.47 22.73 17.37
N GLU A 339 -0.23 21.42 17.35
CA GLU A 339 -1.31 20.45 17.53
C GLU A 339 -1.86 20.50 18.97
N ALA A 340 -3.02 19.92 19.25
CA ALA A 340 -3.58 19.83 20.60
C ALA A 340 -3.12 18.58 21.39
N LEU A 341 -2.38 17.68 20.73
CA LEU A 341 -1.92 16.39 21.26
C LEU A 341 -3.08 15.45 21.63
N TYR A 342 -2.85 14.45 22.50
CA TYR A 342 -3.86 13.48 22.92
C TYR A 342 -5.16 14.14 23.43
N GLY A 343 -6.30 13.75 22.83
CA GLY A 343 -7.61 14.31 23.14
C GLY A 343 -8.79 13.51 22.58
N PRO A 344 -10.04 13.92 22.88
CA PRO A 344 -11.20 13.39 22.18
C PRO A 344 -11.16 13.80 20.71
N LYS A 345 -11.73 12.96 19.85
CA LYS A 345 -11.70 13.17 18.41
C LYS A 345 -12.76 14.19 18.02
N LEU A 346 -12.37 15.46 18.02
CA LEU A 346 -13.20 16.61 17.65
C LEU A 346 -12.41 17.49 16.69
N SER A 347 -13.01 17.86 15.57
CA SER A 347 -12.30 18.61 14.53
C SER A 347 -11.87 20.00 15.00
N HIS A 348 -12.66 20.64 15.88
CA HIS A 348 -12.33 21.95 16.45
C HIS A 348 -11.17 21.93 17.46
N LEU A 349 -10.61 20.75 17.76
CA LEU A 349 -9.39 20.60 18.55
C LEU A 349 -8.14 20.46 17.68
N ASN A 350 -8.29 20.60 16.36
CA ASN A 350 -7.22 20.53 15.38
C ASN A 350 -7.21 21.84 14.58
N ASN A 351 -6.08 22.15 13.93
CA ASN A 351 -5.93 23.37 13.13
C ASN A 351 -6.64 23.26 11.77
N VAL A 352 -7.93 22.91 11.74
CA VAL A 352 -8.72 22.61 10.53
C VAL A 352 -9.96 23.51 10.39
N LEU A 353 -10.78 23.25 9.37
CA LEU A 353 -12.05 23.94 9.15
C LEU A 353 -13.24 23.11 9.66
N VAL A 354 -14.27 23.79 10.17
CA VAL A 354 -15.60 23.23 10.46
C VAL A 354 -16.70 24.08 9.82
N PHE A 355 -17.84 23.48 9.55
CA PHE A 355 -18.92 24.09 8.75
C PHE A 355 -20.26 24.10 9.50
N ALA A 356 -21.09 25.09 9.20
CA ALA A 356 -22.44 25.22 9.73
C ALA A 356 -23.41 25.80 8.69
N PRO A 357 -24.72 25.54 8.78
CA PRO A 357 -25.35 24.57 9.68
C PRO A 357 -25.04 23.13 9.26
N SER A 358 -24.81 22.29 10.26
CA SER A 358 -24.54 20.88 10.11
C SER A 358 -25.74 20.11 9.55
N PRO A 359 -25.55 19.28 8.52
CA PRO A 359 -26.54 18.30 8.10
C PRO A 359 -26.55 17.02 8.97
N THR A 360 -25.41 16.61 9.56
CA THR A 360 -25.23 15.25 10.10
C THR A 360 -24.55 15.14 11.49
N SER A 361 -24.07 16.25 12.06
CA SER A 361 -23.37 16.30 13.35
C SER A 361 -24.18 15.73 14.51
N GLN A 362 -23.48 14.98 15.36
CA GLN A 362 -24.05 14.31 16.53
C GLN A 362 -23.69 15.00 17.85
N CYS A 363 -22.69 15.89 17.88
CA CYS A 363 -22.19 16.47 19.14
C CYS A 363 -21.97 18.00 19.12
N ASN A 364 -21.67 18.61 17.97
CA ASN A 364 -21.20 20.00 17.90
C ASN A 364 -22.21 20.97 17.26
N LYS A 365 -23.50 20.63 17.22
CA LYS A 365 -24.54 21.45 16.54
C LYS A 365 -24.49 22.93 17.00
N PRO A 366 -24.57 23.90 16.06
CA PRO A 366 -24.86 23.74 14.63
C PRO A 366 -23.63 23.40 13.76
N TRP A 367 -22.47 23.13 14.35
CA TRP A 367 -21.22 22.86 13.64
C TRP A 367 -20.97 21.37 13.38
N GLU A 368 -20.27 21.11 12.29
CA GLU A 368 -19.77 19.80 11.90
C GLU A 368 -18.40 19.93 11.27
N GLY A 369 -17.48 19.07 11.68
CA GLY A 369 -16.15 18.96 11.12
C GLY A 369 -16.01 17.71 10.25
N GLN A 370 -14.86 17.05 10.37
CA GLN A 370 -14.52 15.89 9.58
C GLN A 370 -15.15 14.61 10.12
N LEU A 371 -15.27 13.63 9.23
CA LEU A 371 -15.84 12.31 9.47
C LEU A 371 -15.12 11.59 10.62
N GLY A 372 -15.88 10.82 11.41
CA GLY A 372 -15.35 10.01 12.51
C GLY A 372 -15.22 10.73 13.86
N GLU A 373 -15.53 12.03 13.95
CA GLU A 373 -15.49 12.80 15.19
C GLU A 373 -16.60 12.42 16.22
N CYS A 374 -16.67 13.16 17.33
CA CYS A 374 -17.67 13.00 18.41
C CYS A 374 -17.49 11.74 19.29
N ALA A 375 -16.25 11.33 19.57
CA ALA A 375 -15.94 10.27 20.52
C ALA A 375 -14.50 10.36 21.06
N GLN A 376 -14.17 9.54 22.06
CA GLN A 376 -12.80 9.40 22.57
C GLN A 376 -11.84 8.81 21.52
N TRP A 377 -12.34 7.86 20.73
CA TRP A 377 -11.63 7.21 19.62
C TRP A 377 -12.30 7.59 18.31
N LEU A 378 -11.52 7.60 17.22
CA LEU A 378 -12.06 7.93 15.91
C LEU A 378 -13.10 6.87 15.54
N LYS A 379 -14.27 7.24 15.04
CA LYS A 379 -15.33 6.29 14.66
C LYS A 379 -15.14 5.78 13.22
N TRP A 380 -14.03 5.11 12.94
CA TRP A 380 -13.66 4.72 11.56
C TRP A 380 -14.58 3.68 10.90
N THR A 381 -15.41 2.98 11.69
CA THR A 381 -16.42 2.03 11.18
C THR A 381 -17.76 2.68 10.86
N GLY A 382 -17.87 4.00 11.03
CA GLY A 382 -19.05 4.78 10.65
C GLY A 382 -19.23 4.86 9.13
N GLU A 383 -20.43 5.27 8.71
CA GLU A 383 -20.75 5.52 7.30
C GLU A 383 -19.83 6.62 6.71
N GLU A 384 -19.34 6.41 5.49
CA GLU A 384 -18.34 7.23 4.78
C GLU A 384 -16.96 7.36 5.45
N VAL A 385 -16.83 7.14 6.77
CA VAL A 385 -15.57 7.37 7.51
C VAL A 385 -14.44 6.48 7.02
N GLY A 386 -14.72 5.23 6.68
CA GLY A 386 -13.72 4.30 6.15
C GLY A 386 -13.14 4.71 4.80
N ASP A 387 -13.84 5.57 4.04
CA ASP A 387 -13.40 6.14 2.77
C ASP A 387 -12.77 7.54 2.95
N ALA A 388 -12.74 8.09 4.18
CA ALA A 388 -12.25 9.44 4.44
C ALA A 388 -10.77 9.61 4.09
N ALA A 389 -10.46 10.71 3.41
CA ALA A 389 -9.11 11.01 2.97
C ALA A 389 -8.87 12.52 2.81
N GLY A 390 -7.69 12.96 3.20
CA GLY A 390 -7.01 14.12 2.63
C GLY A 390 -5.97 13.69 1.59
N GLU A 391 -5.44 14.65 0.83
CA GLU A 391 -4.38 14.44 -0.15
C GLU A 391 -3.50 15.68 -0.26
N ILE A 392 -2.18 15.52 -0.16
CA ILE A 392 -1.21 16.55 -0.54
C ILE A 392 -1.23 16.71 -2.06
N ILE A 393 -1.64 17.87 -2.54
CA ILE A 393 -1.72 18.21 -3.97
C ILE A 393 -0.35 18.65 -4.50
N THR A 394 0.40 19.42 -3.72
CA THR A 394 1.73 19.91 -4.09
C THR A 394 2.55 20.15 -2.83
N ALA A 395 3.84 19.85 -2.91
CA ALA A 395 4.84 20.23 -1.91
C ALA A 395 6.14 20.58 -2.65
N SER A 396 6.66 21.78 -2.43
CA SER A 396 7.86 22.28 -3.10
C SER A 396 8.64 23.23 -2.20
N GLN A 397 9.97 23.20 -2.33
CA GLN A 397 10.89 24.09 -1.64
C GLN A 397 11.73 24.84 -2.68
N HIS A 398 11.91 26.14 -2.48
CA HIS A 398 12.84 26.97 -3.25
C HIS A 398 13.60 27.91 -2.30
N GLY A 399 14.86 27.57 -2.02
CA GLY A 399 15.62 28.21 -0.95
C GLY A 399 14.93 27.99 0.39
N ASP A 400 14.69 29.07 1.13
CA ASP A 400 13.98 29.06 2.41
C ASP A 400 12.45 29.18 2.27
N MET A 401 11.94 29.29 1.04
CA MET A 401 10.50 29.30 0.77
C MET A 401 9.96 27.90 0.59
N ILE A 402 8.77 27.64 1.13
CA ILE A 402 8.03 26.40 0.88
C ILE A 402 6.63 26.72 0.41
N PHE A 403 6.14 25.96 -0.56
CA PHE A 403 4.74 25.96 -0.95
C PHE A 403 4.18 24.54 -0.82
N VAL A 404 3.14 24.40 -0.01
CA VAL A 404 2.44 23.14 0.22
C VAL A 404 0.95 23.36 0.07
N SER A 405 0.23 22.42 -0.53
CA SER A 405 -1.22 22.45 -0.56
C SER A 405 -1.85 21.07 -0.43
N GLY A 406 -3.07 21.05 0.10
CA GLY A 406 -3.84 19.83 0.31
C GLY A 406 -5.33 20.01 0.03
N GLU A 407 -5.97 18.91 -0.35
CA GLU A 407 -7.41 18.78 -0.54
C GLU A 407 -7.98 17.84 0.50
N ALA A 408 -9.01 18.28 1.22
CA ALA A 408 -9.62 17.51 2.29
C ALA A 408 -11.13 17.31 2.12
N VAL A 409 -11.72 17.62 0.97
CA VAL A 409 -13.18 17.47 0.76
C VAL A 409 -13.70 16.08 1.14
N SER A 410 -12.94 15.01 0.85
CA SER A 410 -13.30 13.63 1.19
C SER A 410 -13.18 13.30 2.69
N ALA A 411 -12.63 14.20 3.51
CA ALA A 411 -12.66 14.07 4.97
C ALA A 411 -13.97 14.61 5.57
N TYR A 412 -14.83 15.27 4.79
CA TYR A 412 -16.11 15.82 5.24
C TYR A 412 -17.29 15.01 4.69
N SER A 413 -18.40 15.03 5.42
CA SER A 413 -19.65 14.35 5.02
C SER A 413 -20.15 14.83 3.66
N SER A 414 -20.47 13.87 2.78
CA SER A 414 -21.06 14.17 1.46
C SER A 414 -22.34 15.00 1.55
N ALA A 415 -23.07 14.91 2.67
CA ALA A 415 -24.29 15.69 2.95
C ALA A 415 -24.06 17.21 3.04
N MET A 416 -22.82 17.66 3.29
CA MET A 416 -22.46 19.08 3.24
C MET A 416 -22.42 19.63 1.81
N LYS A 417 -22.36 18.76 0.80
CA LYS A 417 -22.23 19.12 -0.62
C LYS A 417 -21.08 20.09 -0.91
N LEU A 418 -19.94 19.85 -0.25
CA LEU A 418 -18.69 20.54 -0.56
C LEU A 418 -18.08 19.94 -1.83
N LYS A 419 -17.44 20.78 -2.64
CA LYS A 419 -16.70 20.37 -3.86
C LYS A 419 -15.19 20.42 -3.64
N SER A 420 -14.72 21.38 -2.84
CA SER A 420 -13.31 21.51 -2.49
C SER A 420 -13.20 22.13 -1.11
N VAL A 421 -12.29 21.58 -0.30
CA VAL A 421 -11.77 22.16 0.94
C VAL A 421 -10.26 22.16 0.79
N TYR A 422 -9.77 23.11 -0.01
CA TYR A 422 -8.38 23.23 -0.39
C TYR A 422 -7.66 24.24 0.51
N ARG A 423 -6.51 23.84 1.06
CA ARG A 423 -5.65 24.71 1.86
C ARG A 423 -4.27 24.80 1.22
N ALA A 424 -3.72 26.01 1.17
CA ALA A 424 -2.35 26.27 0.73
C ALA A 424 -1.56 27.01 1.80
N LEU A 425 -0.31 26.58 2.02
CA LEU A 425 0.69 27.19 2.88
C LEU A 425 1.84 27.70 2.03
N LEU A 426 2.22 28.96 2.24
CA LEU A 426 3.40 29.57 1.65
C LEU A 426 4.26 30.17 2.77
N LEU A 427 5.37 29.50 3.09
CA LEU A 427 6.41 30.10 3.91
C LEU A 427 7.23 31.01 3.00
N LEU A 428 7.14 32.33 3.19
CA LEU A 428 7.87 33.32 2.39
C LEU A 428 9.31 33.51 2.86
N ASN A 429 9.52 33.35 4.17
CA ASN A 429 10.81 33.35 4.85
C ASN A 429 10.63 32.62 6.18
N SER A 430 11.72 32.44 6.94
CA SER A 430 11.69 31.71 8.22
C SER A 430 10.63 32.22 9.21
N GLN A 431 10.15 33.44 9.10
CA GLN A 431 9.22 34.03 10.06
C GLN A 431 7.89 34.46 9.46
N THR A 432 7.59 34.22 8.18
CA THR A 432 6.35 34.70 7.55
C THR A 432 5.66 33.56 6.83
N LEU A 433 4.51 33.12 7.35
CA LEU A 433 3.68 32.08 6.77
C LEU A 433 2.34 32.68 6.32
N LEU A 434 2.04 32.55 5.02
CA LEU A 434 0.73 32.83 4.45
C LEU A 434 -0.04 31.51 4.32
N VAL A 435 -1.24 31.45 4.89
CA VAL A 435 -2.18 30.34 4.75
C VAL A 435 -3.41 30.83 4.00
N VAL A 436 -3.84 30.07 3.00
CA VAL A 436 -5.04 30.40 2.21
C VAL A 436 -5.95 29.21 2.14
N ASP A 437 -7.19 29.40 2.58
CA ASP A 437 -8.27 28.44 2.43
C ASP A 437 -9.12 28.80 1.22
N HIS A 438 -9.43 27.80 0.41
CA HIS A 438 -10.37 27.85 -0.70
C HIS A 438 -11.43 26.77 -0.50
N VAL A 439 -12.65 27.22 -0.24
CA VAL A 439 -13.81 26.34 -0.08
C VAL A 439 -14.76 26.58 -1.23
N GLU A 440 -15.09 25.52 -1.97
CA GLU A 440 -16.14 25.52 -2.98
C GLU A 440 -17.28 24.61 -2.51
N LYS A 441 -18.52 25.10 -2.59
CA LYS A 441 -19.74 24.34 -2.30
C LYS A 441 -20.66 24.26 -3.52
N GLN A 442 -21.53 23.25 -3.56
CA GLN A 442 -22.62 23.17 -4.53
C GLN A 442 -23.66 24.28 -4.26
N GLU A 443 -24.42 24.67 -5.28
CA GLU A 443 -25.43 25.74 -5.16
C GLU A 443 -26.51 25.44 -4.12
N ASP A 444 -26.85 24.16 -3.96
CA ASP A 444 -27.86 23.63 -3.04
C ASP A 444 -27.25 23.06 -1.74
N SER A 445 -26.00 23.43 -1.43
CA SER A 445 -25.34 23.08 -0.17
C SER A 445 -26.04 23.76 1.02
N PRO A 446 -26.26 23.04 2.14
CA PRO A 446 -26.85 23.62 3.34
C PRO A 446 -25.92 24.59 4.07
N ILE A 447 -24.61 24.57 3.77
CA ILE A 447 -23.58 25.29 4.51
C ILE A 447 -23.63 26.80 4.23
N LYS A 448 -23.59 27.58 5.31
CA LYS A 448 -23.65 29.04 5.34
C LYS A 448 -22.46 29.69 6.02
N SER A 449 -21.73 28.96 6.86
CA SER A 449 -20.60 29.48 7.62
C SER A 449 -19.46 28.47 7.68
N VAL A 450 -18.24 28.98 7.76
CA VAL A 450 -17.02 28.22 8.00
C VAL A 450 -16.27 28.81 9.18
N SER A 451 -15.73 27.97 10.06
CA SER A 451 -14.85 28.37 11.15
C SER A 451 -13.48 27.72 11.03
N ALA A 452 -12.43 28.48 11.34
CA ALA A 452 -11.06 27.99 11.40
C ALA A 452 -10.53 28.07 12.84
N PHE A 453 -9.68 27.10 13.20
CA PHE A 453 -9.07 26.98 14.52
C PHE A 453 -7.54 27.06 14.43
N PHE A 454 -6.91 27.76 15.38
CA PHE A 454 -5.46 27.83 15.52
C PHE A 454 -5.06 27.66 16.98
N HIS A 455 -4.42 26.55 17.31
CA HIS A 455 -4.10 26.11 18.66
C HIS A 455 -2.71 26.54 19.10
N ASN A 456 -2.58 26.76 20.41
CA ASN A 456 -1.31 26.83 21.13
C ASN A 456 -1.45 26.04 22.45
N LEU A 457 -0.42 25.26 22.78
CA LEU A 457 -0.31 24.46 24.00
C LEU A 457 0.50 25.14 25.09
N ASP A 458 1.33 26.13 24.75
CA ASP A 458 2.23 26.76 25.71
C ASP A 458 1.43 27.72 26.61
N ILE A 459 1.06 27.21 27.79
CA ILE A 459 0.22 27.91 28.80
C ILE A 459 0.80 29.26 29.23
N ASP A 460 2.11 29.41 29.16
CA ASP A 460 2.83 30.63 29.55
C ASP A 460 2.70 31.73 28.49
N PHE A 461 2.32 31.37 27.26
CA PHE A 461 2.29 32.27 26.10
C PHE A 461 0.90 32.26 25.46
N LYS A 462 -0.06 32.92 26.11
CA LYS A 462 -1.46 32.95 25.64
C LYS A 462 -1.66 33.91 24.47
N TYR A 463 -2.58 33.56 23.57
CA TYR A 463 -3.15 34.44 22.59
C TYR A 463 -3.98 35.55 23.24
N ILE A 464 -3.77 36.77 22.76
CA ILE A 464 -4.57 37.94 23.07
C ILE A 464 -5.08 38.60 21.79
N PRO A 465 -6.23 39.32 21.82
CA PRO A 465 -6.75 40.00 20.65
C PRO A 465 -5.76 41.04 20.09
N TYR A 466 -5.65 41.10 18.77
CA TYR A 466 -4.77 42.01 18.04
C TYR A 466 -5.49 42.64 16.85
N ARG A 467 -5.12 43.87 16.47
CA ARG A 467 -5.58 44.51 15.22
C ARG A 467 -4.40 44.90 14.35
N PHE A 468 -4.38 44.36 13.14
CA PHE A 468 -3.41 44.72 12.12
C PHE A 468 -3.83 46.01 11.41
N THR A 469 -2.96 47.02 11.43
CA THR A 469 -3.17 48.36 10.82
C THR A 469 -4.53 48.99 11.16
N ASN A 470 -5.08 48.71 12.34
CA ASN A 470 -6.46 49.06 12.76
C ASN A 470 -7.58 48.59 11.81
N LYS A 471 -7.26 47.71 10.84
CA LYS A 471 -8.17 47.26 9.80
C LYS A 471 -8.61 45.82 10.05
N TYR A 472 -7.67 44.88 10.06
CA TYR A 472 -7.95 43.46 10.19
C TYR A 472 -7.83 43.00 11.64
N ASN A 473 -8.76 42.14 12.06
CA ASN A 473 -8.70 41.45 13.34
C ASN A 473 -7.66 40.32 13.29
N GLY A 474 -7.12 40.01 14.45
CA GLY A 474 -6.02 39.08 14.61
C GLY A 474 -5.83 38.64 16.06
N ALA A 475 -4.77 37.87 16.28
CA ALA A 475 -4.31 37.47 17.59
C ALA A 475 -2.79 37.65 17.71
N LEU A 476 -2.32 37.91 18.91
CA LEU A 476 -0.92 38.10 19.27
C LEU A 476 -0.57 37.11 20.39
N MET A 477 0.61 36.51 20.30
CA MET A 477 1.24 35.74 21.38
C MET A 477 2.51 36.48 21.80
N ASP A 478 2.60 36.81 23.08
CA ASP A 478 3.74 37.54 23.66
C ASP A 478 4.68 36.57 24.38
N VAL A 479 5.96 36.59 24.00
CA VAL A 479 7.03 35.75 24.55
C VAL A 479 8.18 36.64 24.97
N TRP A 480 8.12 37.16 26.21
CA TRP A 480 9.18 37.98 26.82
C TRP A 480 9.68 39.12 25.90
N ASP A 481 8.75 39.97 25.44
CA ASP A 481 8.95 41.10 24.51
C ASP A 481 9.07 40.71 23.01
N ALA A 482 9.01 39.43 22.67
CA ALA A 482 8.92 38.96 21.29
C ALA A 482 7.45 38.71 20.90
N HIS A 483 6.95 39.51 19.97
CA HIS A 483 5.56 39.46 19.51
C HIS A 483 5.38 38.56 18.27
N TYR A 484 4.67 37.45 18.42
CA TYR A 484 4.22 36.59 17.32
C TYR A 484 2.77 36.91 16.96
N LYS A 485 2.52 37.33 15.73
CA LYS A 485 1.25 37.94 15.32
C LYS A 485 0.58 37.13 14.22
N MET A 486 -0.74 37.07 14.27
CA MET A 486 -1.56 36.58 13.18
C MET A 486 -2.73 37.52 12.90
N PHE A 487 -3.17 37.60 11.65
CA PHE A 487 -4.40 38.29 11.26
C PHE A 487 -5.04 37.61 10.05
N TRP A 488 -6.32 37.89 9.81
CA TRP A 488 -7.10 37.20 8.79
C TRP A 488 -8.12 38.10 8.10
N PHE A 489 -8.50 37.71 6.88
CA PHE A 489 -9.57 38.37 6.12
C PHE A 489 -10.03 37.48 4.97
N ASP A 490 -11.28 37.64 4.53
CA ASP A 490 -11.80 36.99 3.33
C ASP A 490 -11.50 37.80 2.06
N HIS A 491 -11.77 37.19 0.90
CA HIS A 491 -11.64 37.84 -0.41
C HIS A 491 -12.49 39.10 -0.62
N ARG A 492 -13.48 39.38 0.24
CA ARG A 492 -14.27 40.63 0.23
C ARG A 492 -13.68 41.68 1.17
N GLY A 493 -12.59 41.35 1.88
CA GLY A 493 -11.95 42.20 2.88
C GLY A 493 -12.62 42.15 4.26
N SER A 494 -13.59 41.26 4.48
CA SER A 494 -14.21 41.05 5.78
C SER A 494 -13.23 40.37 6.73
N SER A 495 -13.12 40.88 7.95
CA SER A 495 -12.25 40.34 8.98
C SER A 495 -13.05 40.26 10.29
N PRO A 496 -13.69 39.12 10.58
CA PRO A 496 -14.52 38.96 11.77
C PRO A 496 -13.67 38.92 13.04
N VAL A 497 -14.25 39.33 14.18
CA VAL A 497 -13.62 39.17 15.48
C VAL A 497 -13.62 37.70 15.85
N ALA A 498 -12.46 37.15 16.23
CA ALA A 498 -12.36 35.77 16.68
C ALA A 498 -12.73 35.64 18.16
N SER A 499 -13.17 34.43 18.52
CA SER A 499 -13.27 34.01 19.90
C SER A 499 -11.97 33.30 20.30
N ILE A 500 -11.31 33.77 21.36
CA ILE A 500 -10.15 33.07 21.94
C ILE A 500 -10.67 32.23 23.10
N GLN A 501 -10.47 30.92 23.02
CA GLN A 501 -11.07 29.95 23.94
C GLN A 501 -10.00 29.04 24.51
N GLU A 502 -10.27 28.50 25.69
CA GLU A 502 -9.43 27.50 26.35
C GLU A 502 -10.22 26.20 26.46
N ALA A 503 -9.55 25.08 26.21
CA ALA A 503 -10.08 23.75 26.44
C ALA A 503 -9.15 22.96 27.35
N GLU A 504 -9.74 22.29 28.33
CA GLU A 504 -9.06 21.32 29.18
C GLU A 504 -9.59 19.92 28.87
N GLN A 505 -8.69 18.98 28.66
CA GLN A 505 -9.02 17.61 28.29
C GLN A 505 -8.33 16.62 29.21
N ALA A 506 -9.04 15.55 29.55
CA ALA A 506 -8.42 14.38 30.17
C ALA A 506 -7.60 13.65 29.10
N ALA A 507 -6.28 13.57 29.31
CA ALA A 507 -5.36 12.88 28.41
C ALA A 507 -4.43 11.99 29.23
N GLU A 508 -4.51 10.67 29.01
CA GLU A 508 -3.81 9.67 29.82
C GLU A 508 -4.15 9.81 31.32
N PHE A 509 -3.18 10.24 32.14
CA PHE A 509 -3.28 10.46 33.59
C PHE A 509 -3.12 11.95 33.98
N LYS A 510 -3.11 12.86 33.00
CA LYS A 510 -2.94 14.30 33.22
C LYS A 510 -4.04 15.10 32.52
N LYS A 511 -4.37 16.26 33.07
CA LYS A 511 -5.14 17.26 32.36
C LYS A 511 -4.22 17.95 31.35
N ARG A 512 -4.68 18.07 30.11
CA ARG A 512 -4.00 18.84 29.07
C ARG A 512 -4.83 20.06 28.73
N TRP A 513 -4.14 21.15 28.47
CA TRP A 513 -4.74 22.42 28.19
C TRP A 513 -4.30 22.86 26.80
N THR A 514 -5.23 23.45 26.06
CA THR A 514 -4.94 24.14 24.81
C THR A 514 -5.76 25.42 24.77
N GLN A 515 -5.19 26.49 24.24
CA GLN A 515 -5.93 27.67 23.85
C GLN A 515 -5.94 27.78 22.35
N PHE A 516 -7.06 28.23 21.80
CA PHE A 516 -7.19 28.39 20.37
C PHE A 516 -7.96 29.63 19.99
N VAL A 517 -7.59 30.16 18.84
CA VAL A 517 -8.37 31.15 18.11
C VAL A 517 -9.44 30.42 17.31
N ASN A 518 -10.69 30.83 17.44
CA ASN A 518 -11.82 30.37 16.65
C ASN A 518 -12.39 31.55 15.85
N VAL A 519 -12.23 31.51 14.53
CA VAL A 519 -12.64 32.59 13.62
C VAL A 519 -13.66 32.12 12.59
N THR A 520 -14.85 32.72 12.61
CA THR A 520 -15.99 32.34 11.77
C THR A 520 -16.24 33.33 10.63
N PHE A 521 -16.36 32.84 9.41
CA PHE A 521 -16.71 33.60 8.20
C PHE A 521 -18.06 33.16 7.61
N GLN A 522 -18.77 34.11 6.98
CA GLN A 522 -20.01 33.84 6.24
C GLN A 522 -19.73 33.42 4.79
N MET A 523 -20.39 32.37 4.34
CA MET A 523 -20.27 31.76 3.00
C MET A 523 -21.48 32.11 2.11
N GLU A 524 -21.55 33.38 1.70
CA GLU A 524 -22.65 33.90 0.87
C GLU A 524 -22.60 33.40 -0.58
N SER A 525 -21.41 33.11 -1.10
CA SER A 525 -21.15 32.64 -2.47
C SER A 525 -20.77 31.17 -2.53
N ALA A 526 -20.82 30.58 -3.73
CA ALA A 526 -20.37 29.20 -3.97
C ALA A 526 -18.88 28.99 -3.66
N ILE A 527 -18.07 30.03 -3.87
CA ILE A 527 -16.64 30.04 -3.55
C ILE A 527 -16.40 30.99 -2.39
N THR A 528 -15.70 30.52 -1.36
CA THR A 528 -15.21 31.34 -0.25
C THR A 528 -13.70 31.16 -0.14
N ARG A 529 -12.96 32.27 -0.11
CA ARG A 529 -11.51 32.28 0.08
C ARG A 529 -11.13 33.16 1.26
N ILE A 530 -10.24 32.66 2.09
CA ILE A 530 -9.80 33.29 3.35
C ILE A 530 -8.28 33.24 3.41
N ALA A 531 -7.65 34.37 3.74
CA ALA A 531 -6.22 34.46 3.95
C ALA A 531 -5.93 34.68 5.44
N TYR A 532 -4.91 33.98 5.93
CA TYR A 532 -4.35 34.12 7.27
C TYR A 532 -2.85 34.37 7.13
N VAL A 533 -2.34 35.39 7.81
CA VAL A 533 -0.90 35.71 7.79
C VAL A 533 -0.37 35.56 9.20
N PHE A 534 0.64 34.72 9.37
CA PHE A 534 1.35 34.47 10.62
C PHE A 534 2.76 35.01 10.49
N TYR A 535 3.22 35.81 11.45
CA TYR A 535 4.56 36.35 11.38
C TYR A 535 5.24 36.55 12.74
N GLY A 536 6.55 36.32 12.73
CA GLY A 536 7.43 36.43 13.90
C GLY A 536 7.84 37.87 14.23
N PRO A 537 8.56 38.05 15.35
CA PRO A 537 8.92 39.36 15.90
C PRO A 537 9.90 40.17 15.03
N TYR A 538 10.71 39.53 14.20
CA TYR A 538 11.79 40.18 13.46
C TYR A 538 11.46 40.46 11.98
N VAL A 539 10.18 40.38 11.61
CA VAL A 539 9.69 40.72 10.26
C VAL A 539 8.62 41.78 10.34
N ASN A 540 8.66 42.74 9.41
CA ASN A 540 7.68 43.81 9.30
C ASN A 540 6.68 43.50 8.18
N VAL A 541 5.46 43.15 8.53
CA VAL A 541 4.35 43.02 7.59
C VAL A 541 3.57 44.34 7.60
N SER A 542 3.44 45.01 6.44
CA SER A 542 2.78 46.33 6.37
C SER A 542 1.43 46.30 5.64
N SER A 543 1.24 45.36 4.72
CA SER A 543 -0.03 45.19 4.00
C SER A 543 -0.23 43.77 3.48
N CYS A 544 -1.48 43.30 3.46
CA CYS A 544 -1.88 42.10 2.73
C CYS A 544 -3.28 42.31 2.16
N ARG A 545 -3.51 42.00 0.87
CA ARG A 545 -4.84 42.11 0.24
C ARG A 545 -4.99 41.18 -0.96
N PHE A 546 -6.22 40.74 -1.22
CA PHE A 546 -6.56 40.11 -2.50
C PHE A 546 -6.50 41.18 -3.62
N ILE A 547 -5.85 40.83 -4.73
CA ILE A 547 -5.79 41.65 -5.94
C ILE A 547 -6.63 41.03 -7.05
N ASP A 548 -6.64 39.69 -7.13
CA ASP A 548 -7.48 38.94 -8.06
C ASP A 548 -8.13 37.74 -7.37
N ASN A 549 -9.35 37.42 -7.82
CA ASN A 549 -10.19 36.38 -7.26
C ASN A 549 -11.01 35.69 -8.38
N THR A 550 -10.33 35.14 -9.39
CA THR A 550 -10.98 34.42 -10.49
C THR A 550 -11.43 33.01 -10.08
N LYS A 551 -12.27 32.38 -10.91
CA LYS A 551 -12.68 30.99 -10.72
C LYS A 551 -11.49 30.01 -10.70
N SER A 552 -10.46 30.26 -11.52
CA SER A 552 -9.31 29.35 -11.68
C SER A 552 -8.25 29.50 -10.57
N GLY A 553 -8.22 30.62 -9.86
CA GLY A 553 -7.23 30.88 -8.83
C GLY A 553 -7.39 32.26 -8.19
N LEU A 554 -6.42 32.64 -7.37
CA LEU A 554 -6.39 33.91 -6.65
C LEU A 554 -5.01 34.56 -6.75
N GLN A 555 -4.98 35.88 -6.55
CA GLN A 555 -3.74 36.63 -6.34
C GLN A 555 -3.82 37.48 -5.07
N LEU A 556 -2.75 37.47 -4.30
CA LEU A 556 -2.56 38.26 -3.08
C LEU A 556 -1.32 39.14 -3.24
N SER A 557 -1.40 40.41 -2.81
CA SER A 557 -0.21 41.24 -2.55
C SER A 557 0.04 41.22 -1.05
N LEU A 558 1.29 40.94 -0.69
CA LEU A 558 1.77 40.87 0.69
C LEU A 558 3.10 41.62 0.78
N ASN A 559 3.12 42.70 1.56
CA ASN A 559 4.33 43.50 1.78
C ASN A 559 5.05 43.04 3.06
N VAL A 560 6.27 42.53 2.89
CA VAL A 560 7.13 42.03 3.98
C VAL A 560 8.49 42.73 3.89
N ASN A 561 8.94 43.32 4.99
CA ASN A 561 10.20 44.06 5.06
C ASN A 561 10.36 45.09 3.93
N ASN A 562 9.29 45.85 3.65
CA ASN A 562 9.19 46.84 2.57
C ASN A 562 9.30 46.26 1.14
N THR A 563 9.23 44.94 0.98
CA THR A 563 9.20 44.26 -0.32
C THR A 563 7.78 43.80 -0.62
N ASP A 564 7.24 44.16 -1.79
CA ASP A 564 5.90 43.72 -2.21
C ASP A 564 6.01 42.35 -2.93
N HIS A 565 5.30 41.36 -2.39
CA HIS A 565 5.24 40.01 -2.95
C HIS A 565 3.86 39.78 -3.55
N VAL A 566 3.81 39.39 -4.83
CA VAL A 566 2.59 38.96 -5.49
C VAL A 566 2.54 37.43 -5.51
N VAL A 567 1.59 36.86 -4.77
CA VAL A 567 1.39 35.42 -4.64
C VAL A 567 0.20 35.01 -5.51
N SER A 568 0.44 34.17 -6.52
CA SER A 568 -0.60 33.60 -7.38
C SER A 568 -0.81 32.13 -7.04
N ILE A 569 -2.04 31.74 -6.68
CA ILE A 569 -2.38 30.35 -6.35
C ILE A 569 -3.48 29.85 -7.29
N VAL A 570 -3.19 28.77 -8.01
CA VAL A 570 -4.18 28.06 -8.83
C VAL A 570 -4.96 27.10 -7.94
N THR A 571 -6.29 27.25 -7.90
CA THR A 571 -7.18 26.39 -7.10
C THR A 571 -7.92 25.36 -7.96
N ASP A 572 -8.04 25.58 -9.27
CA ASP A 572 -8.61 24.61 -10.23
C ASP A 572 -7.54 23.62 -10.73
N TYR A 573 -6.94 22.87 -9.81
CA TYR A 573 -5.81 21.97 -10.08
C TYR A 573 -6.22 20.69 -10.83
N GLN A 574 -7.52 20.37 -10.89
CA GLN A 574 -8.05 19.21 -11.63
C GLN A 574 -8.29 19.50 -13.13
N ASN A 575 -8.38 20.77 -13.53
CA ASN A 575 -8.69 21.14 -14.90
C ASN A 575 -7.50 20.94 -15.85
N LEU A 576 -7.60 19.87 -16.65
CA LEU A 576 -6.62 19.43 -17.65
C LEU A 576 -6.23 20.52 -18.68
N LYS A 577 -7.08 21.52 -18.95
CA LYS A 577 -6.75 22.60 -19.89
C LYS A 577 -5.64 23.50 -19.36
N THR A 578 -5.68 23.83 -18.07
CA THR A 578 -4.67 24.66 -17.38
C THR A 578 -3.34 23.91 -17.28
N ARG A 579 -3.37 22.60 -17.01
CA ARG A 579 -2.18 21.74 -16.97
C ARG A 579 -1.50 21.59 -18.34
N LYS A 580 -2.30 21.53 -19.43
CA LYS A 580 -1.78 21.57 -20.80
C LYS A 580 -1.15 22.93 -21.13
N LEU A 581 -1.81 24.03 -20.77
CA LEU A 581 -1.30 25.39 -20.99
C LEU A 581 0.04 25.60 -20.27
N MET A 582 0.16 25.20 -19.00
CA MET A 582 1.41 25.31 -18.24
C MET A 582 2.53 24.42 -18.80
N ARG A 583 2.21 23.22 -19.32
CA ARG A 583 3.18 22.40 -20.06
C ARG A 583 3.66 23.07 -21.34
N TRP A 584 2.76 23.70 -22.10
CA TRP A 584 3.13 24.46 -23.30
C TRP A 584 4.00 25.67 -22.96
N ILE A 585 3.69 26.40 -21.89
CA ILE A 585 4.52 27.50 -21.40
C ILE A 585 5.90 26.99 -20.99
N LEU A 586 5.99 25.88 -20.26
CA LEU A 586 7.28 25.30 -19.86
C LEU A 586 8.11 24.84 -21.07
N ILE A 587 7.48 24.19 -22.06
CA ILE A 587 8.15 23.80 -23.32
C ILE A 587 8.67 25.04 -24.04
N LEU A 588 7.90 26.13 -24.05
CA LEU A 588 8.28 27.38 -24.69
C LEU A 588 9.42 28.08 -23.95
N VAL A 589 9.43 28.05 -22.60
CA VAL A 589 10.55 28.53 -21.78
C VAL A 589 11.80 27.69 -22.00
N ILE A 590 11.69 26.35 -22.04
CA ILE A 590 12.82 25.45 -22.33
C ILE A 590 13.35 25.71 -23.75
N ALA A 591 12.48 25.94 -24.73
CA ALA A 591 12.87 26.29 -26.08
C ALA A 591 13.61 27.63 -26.11
N LEU A 592 13.11 28.65 -25.42
CA LEU A 592 13.78 29.95 -25.31
C LEU A 592 15.14 29.83 -24.60
N TRP A 593 15.23 29.06 -23.52
CA TRP A 593 16.48 28.75 -22.84
C TRP A 593 17.45 27.98 -23.74
N SER A 594 16.95 27.06 -24.56
CA SER A 594 17.77 26.31 -25.53
C SER A 594 18.29 27.24 -26.63
N VAL A 595 17.50 28.22 -27.06
CA VAL A 595 17.92 29.26 -28.02
C VAL A 595 18.98 30.16 -27.40
N GLU A 596 18.79 30.65 -26.16
CA GLU A 596 19.84 31.41 -25.45
C GLU A 596 21.11 30.58 -25.24
N LEU A 597 20.98 29.31 -24.87
CA LEU A 597 22.13 28.42 -24.68
C LEU A 597 22.87 28.18 -26.00
N LEU A 598 22.15 28.03 -27.11
CA LEU A 598 22.72 27.92 -28.46
C LEU A 598 23.41 29.22 -28.88
N ASP A 599 22.84 30.38 -28.54
CA ASP A 599 23.42 31.69 -28.83
C ASP A 599 24.72 31.89 -28.05
N VAL A 600 24.73 31.55 -26.75
CA VAL A 600 25.92 31.55 -25.89
C VAL A 600 26.97 30.52 -26.37
N TRP A 601 26.54 29.34 -26.81
CA TRP A 601 27.44 28.32 -27.39
C TRP A 601 28.05 28.82 -28.70
N SER A 602 27.27 29.51 -29.55
CA SER A 602 27.74 30.03 -30.84
C SER A 602 28.68 31.24 -30.70
N ALA A 603 28.54 32.01 -29.62
CA ALA A 603 29.41 33.16 -29.31
C ALA A 603 30.73 32.77 -28.62
N CYS A 604 30.84 31.57 -28.07
CA CYS A 604 32.04 31.10 -27.37
C CYS A 604 33.03 30.44 -28.33
N THR A 605 33.86 31.24 -29.00
CA THR A 605 34.93 30.77 -29.88
C THR A 605 36.29 30.87 -29.19
N GLN A 606 36.71 29.77 -28.50
CA GLN A 606 38.08 29.20 -28.45
C GLN A 606 38.40 28.47 -27.11
N PRO A 607 39.31 27.46 -27.14
CA PRO A 607 39.12 26.20 -26.42
C PRO A 607 40.23 25.87 -25.40
N ILE A 608 39.93 25.09 -24.35
CA ILE A 608 40.97 24.32 -23.64
C ILE A 608 40.41 22.94 -23.26
N CYS A 609 40.63 21.97 -24.13
CA CYS A 609 40.67 20.55 -23.78
C CYS A 609 41.95 19.96 -24.38
N ALA A 610 42.89 19.60 -23.51
CA ALA A 610 44.09 18.86 -23.87
C ALA A 610 43.93 17.38 -23.46
N LYS A 611 43.88 16.52 -24.48
CA LYS A 611 44.62 15.24 -24.64
C LYS A 611 44.54 14.17 -23.53
N TRP A 612 44.02 12.98 -23.90
CA TRP A 612 44.77 11.72 -24.13
C TRP A 612 43.77 10.58 -24.46
N ALA A 613 43.68 10.11 -25.71
CA ALA A 613 44.48 9.05 -26.36
C ALA A 613 43.92 7.62 -26.13
N ARG A 614 43.41 7.00 -27.21
CA ARG A 614 43.22 5.54 -27.43
C ARG A 614 44.38 5.00 -28.29
N PRO A 615 44.62 3.68 -28.31
CA PRO A 615 44.31 2.85 -29.51
C PRO A 615 43.74 1.47 -29.14
N GLU A 616 42.63 0.98 -29.72
CA GLU A 616 42.39 0.33 -31.03
C GLU A 616 42.71 -1.18 -31.11
N THR A 617 41.67 -1.99 -31.39
CA THR A 617 41.49 -2.95 -32.53
C THR A 617 40.15 -3.69 -32.35
N GLU A 618 39.11 -3.36 -33.14
CA GLU A 618 38.53 -4.09 -34.31
C GLU A 618 37.90 -5.46 -33.95
N VAL A 619 36.63 -5.78 -34.27
CA VAL A 619 36.14 -6.07 -35.63
C VAL A 619 34.62 -5.80 -35.80
N SER A 620 34.31 -5.13 -36.92
CA SER A 620 33.11 -5.03 -37.77
C SER A 620 31.68 -5.39 -37.29
N GLY A 621 30.75 -4.45 -37.53
CA GLY A 621 29.33 -4.72 -37.75
C GLY A 621 28.59 -3.42 -38.10
N GLN A 622 28.20 -3.27 -39.37
CA GLN A 622 27.53 -2.11 -39.95
C GLN A 622 26.29 -1.66 -39.15
N ALA A 623 26.23 -0.39 -38.76
CA ALA A 623 25.02 0.25 -38.25
C ALA A 623 24.50 1.29 -39.25
N LEU A 624 23.37 0.97 -39.87
CA LEU A 624 22.51 1.89 -40.61
C LEU A 624 21.82 2.87 -39.62
N ALA A 625 21.56 4.08 -40.13
CA ALA A 625 21.09 5.27 -39.43
C ALA A 625 19.84 5.11 -38.53
N PRO A 626 19.67 5.93 -37.48
CA PRO A 626 18.48 5.92 -36.62
C PRO A 626 17.35 6.71 -37.27
N GLY A 627 16.56 6.04 -38.10
CA GLY A 627 15.18 6.44 -38.37
C GLY A 627 14.30 5.94 -37.23
N GLY A 628 13.76 6.86 -36.42
CA GLY A 628 12.79 6.53 -35.37
C GLY A 628 11.48 6.00 -35.96
N GLN A 629 11.36 4.69 -36.10
CA GLN A 629 10.06 4.02 -36.23
C GLN A 629 9.48 3.82 -34.83
N ARG A 630 8.30 4.40 -34.58
CA ARG A 630 7.44 4.00 -33.46
C ARG A 630 7.15 2.50 -33.61
N THR A 631 7.63 1.69 -32.68
CA THR A 631 7.24 0.28 -32.57
C THR A 631 5.83 0.22 -31.99
N ASP A 632 4.84 -0.14 -32.80
CA ASP A 632 3.48 -0.42 -32.32
C ASP A 632 3.52 -1.61 -31.34
N LEU A 633 2.90 -1.44 -30.16
CA LEU A 633 2.86 -2.47 -29.12
C LEU A 633 2.03 -3.69 -29.57
N PRO A 634 2.47 -4.93 -29.27
CA PRO A 634 1.75 -6.13 -29.66
C PRO A 634 0.52 -6.41 -28.78
N ASP A 635 -0.43 -7.19 -29.31
CA ASP A 635 -1.46 -7.85 -28.49
C ASP A 635 -0.93 -9.19 -28.01
N VAL A 636 -1.05 -9.47 -26.73
CA VAL A 636 -0.46 -10.69 -26.14
C VAL A 636 -1.57 -11.67 -25.78
N VAL A 637 -1.38 -12.95 -26.13
CA VAL A 637 -2.27 -14.04 -25.67
C VAL A 637 -1.45 -15.03 -24.87
N ILE A 638 -1.91 -15.35 -23.67
CA ILE A 638 -1.29 -16.32 -22.76
C ILE A 638 -2.21 -17.54 -22.69
N THR A 639 -1.66 -18.72 -22.98
CA THR A 639 -2.36 -20.00 -22.85
C THR A 639 -1.50 -21.04 -22.16
N SER A 640 -2.14 -21.95 -21.42
CA SER A 640 -1.49 -23.06 -20.72
C SER A 640 -2.52 -24.11 -20.34
N LEU A 641 -2.06 -25.29 -19.90
CA LEU A 641 -2.94 -26.19 -19.15
C LEU A 641 -3.35 -25.53 -17.82
N PRO A 642 -4.57 -25.75 -17.32
CA PRO A 642 -4.97 -25.21 -16.02
C PRO A 642 -4.04 -25.72 -14.92
N GLY A 643 -3.62 -24.84 -14.00
CA GLY A 643 -2.67 -25.20 -12.93
C GLY A 643 -1.19 -25.28 -13.36
N SER A 644 -0.86 -24.82 -14.57
CA SER A 644 0.55 -24.74 -15.03
C SER A 644 1.30 -23.53 -14.46
N GLY A 645 0.63 -22.62 -13.75
CA GLY A 645 1.25 -21.45 -13.13
C GLY A 645 1.39 -20.22 -14.04
N ALA A 646 0.70 -20.18 -15.19
CA ALA A 646 0.71 -19.05 -16.12
C ALA A 646 0.23 -17.73 -15.49
N GLU A 647 -0.50 -17.80 -14.37
CA GLU A 647 -0.98 -16.65 -13.62
C GLU A 647 0.16 -15.77 -13.09
N ILE A 648 1.37 -16.30 -12.91
CA ILE A 648 2.55 -15.53 -12.50
C ILE A 648 2.95 -14.48 -13.57
N LEU A 649 2.67 -14.74 -14.86
CA LEU A 649 2.95 -13.80 -15.94
C LEU A 649 2.15 -12.49 -15.79
N LYS A 650 1.09 -12.48 -14.98
CA LYS A 650 0.40 -11.24 -14.59
C LYS A 650 1.40 -10.19 -14.08
N GLN A 651 2.43 -10.60 -13.34
CA GLN A 651 3.43 -9.68 -12.79
C GLN A 651 4.24 -8.96 -13.86
N LEU A 652 4.29 -9.48 -15.09
CA LEU A 652 4.97 -8.81 -16.20
C LEU A 652 4.13 -7.69 -16.83
N PHE A 653 2.81 -7.75 -16.66
CA PHE A 653 1.84 -6.87 -17.34
C PHE A 653 0.96 -6.06 -16.38
N PHE A 654 1.11 -6.26 -15.07
CA PHE A 654 0.31 -5.57 -14.06
C PHE A 654 0.84 -4.15 -13.82
N ASN A 655 -0.09 -3.19 -13.74
CA ASN A 655 0.25 -1.77 -13.56
C ASN A 655 1.22 -1.22 -14.62
N SER A 656 1.15 -1.75 -15.84
CA SER A 656 1.92 -1.28 -17.00
C SER A 656 1.21 -0.13 -17.70
N SER A 657 1.93 0.87 -18.21
CA SER A 657 1.36 1.87 -19.11
C SER A 657 1.05 1.32 -20.50
N ASP A 658 1.67 0.20 -20.84
CA ASP A 658 1.72 -0.34 -22.20
C ASP A 658 0.73 -1.50 -22.38
N PHE A 659 0.36 -2.17 -21.28
CA PHE A 659 -0.46 -3.37 -21.31
C PHE A 659 -1.61 -3.37 -20.30
N LEU A 660 -2.74 -3.91 -20.74
CA LEU A 660 -3.92 -4.19 -19.92
C LEU A 660 -4.12 -5.70 -19.80
N TYR A 661 -3.80 -6.28 -18.63
CA TYR A 661 -3.97 -7.71 -18.38
C TYR A 661 -5.44 -8.09 -18.15
N ILE A 662 -6.01 -8.92 -19.04
CA ILE A 662 -7.40 -9.38 -19.02
C ILE A 662 -7.45 -10.90 -18.84
N ARG A 663 -7.98 -11.36 -17.70
CA ARG A 663 -8.33 -12.77 -17.47
C ARG A 663 -9.62 -13.13 -18.18
N VAL A 664 -9.63 -14.29 -18.84
CA VAL A 664 -10.81 -14.85 -19.51
C VAL A 664 -10.93 -16.35 -19.18
N PRO A 665 -12.13 -16.84 -18.80
CA PRO A 665 -13.35 -16.07 -18.54
C PRO A 665 -13.39 -15.45 -17.12
N THR A 666 -14.30 -14.50 -16.92
CA THR A 666 -14.75 -13.98 -15.62
C THR A 666 -16.27 -13.86 -15.64
N ALA A 667 -16.92 -13.56 -14.51
CA ALA A 667 -18.39 -13.42 -14.45
C ALA A 667 -18.98 -12.34 -15.40
N TYR A 668 -18.16 -11.39 -15.84
CA TYR A 668 -18.56 -10.27 -16.72
C TYR A 668 -17.85 -10.24 -18.06
N ILE A 669 -16.64 -10.82 -18.15
CA ILE A 669 -15.90 -11.02 -19.40
C ILE A 669 -15.95 -12.52 -19.68
N ASP A 670 -17.08 -12.95 -20.22
CA ASP A 670 -17.33 -14.34 -20.60
C ASP A 670 -17.20 -14.52 -22.10
N ILE A 671 -16.94 -15.76 -22.52
CA ILE A 671 -16.87 -16.14 -23.92
C ILE A 671 -18.33 -16.20 -24.44
N PRO A 672 -18.66 -15.58 -25.59
CA PRO A 672 -20.03 -15.62 -26.10
C PRO A 672 -20.52 -17.06 -26.27
N GLU A 673 -21.79 -17.32 -25.95
CA GLU A 673 -22.41 -18.63 -26.18
C GLU A 673 -22.30 -18.96 -27.67
N THR A 674 -21.63 -20.08 -27.96
CA THR A 674 -21.49 -20.63 -29.32
C THR A 674 -21.94 -22.09 -29.30
N GLU A 675 -22.09 -22.70 -30.47
CA GLU A 675 -22.35 -24.15 -30.62
C GLU A 675 -21.15 -25.03 -30.18
N LEU A 676 -20.18 -24.47 -29.46
CA LEU A 676 -18.95 -25.11 -29.01
C LEU A 676 -18.79 -24.90 -27.50
N GLU A 677 -18.42 -25.96 -26.78
CA GLU A 677 -18.05 -25.88 -25.37
C GLU A 677 -16.57 -25.45 -25.26
N ILE A 678 -16.33 -24.13 -25.35
CA ILE A 678 -14.97 -23.56 -25.52
C ILE A 678 -14.18 -23.48 -24.20
N ASP A 679 -14.81 -23.57 -23.03
CA ASP A 679 -14.13 -23.45 -21.71
C ASP A 679 -14.12 -24.76 -20.90
N SER A 680 -14.03 -25.91 -21.57
CA SER A 680 -13.80 -27.21 -20.92
C SER A 680 -12.42 -27.29 -20.25
N PHE A 681 -12.12 -28.34 -19.46
CA PHE A 681 -10.79 -28.52 -18.86
C PHE A 681 -9.67 -28.58 -19.92
N VAL A 682 -9.92 -29.31 -21.01
CA VAL A 682 -9.11 -29.44 -22.23
C VAL A 682 -10.03 -29.70 -23.42
N ASP A 683 -9.55 -29.44 -24.63
CA ASP A 683 -10.28 -29.69 -25.87
C ASP A 683 -9.35 -30.36 -26.90
N ALA A 684 -9.82 -31.43 -27.52
CA ALA A 684 -9.12 -32.18 -28.56
C ALA A 684 -9.33 -31.60 -29.96
N CYS A 685 -10.18 -30.58 -30.11
CA CYS A 685 -10.45 -29.95 -31.38
C CYS A 685 -9.41 -28.88 -31.75
N GLU A 686 -8.77 -29.08 -32.90
CA GLU A 686 -7.85 -28.16 -33.56
C GLU A 686 -8.64 -27.17 -34.42
N TRP A 687 -8.31 -25.89 -34.33
CA TRP A 687 -8.89 -24.86 -35.20
C TRP A 687 -7.86 -24.36 -36.19
N ARG A 688 -8.19 -24.44 -37.48
CA ARG A 688 -7.36 -23.99 -38.59
C ARG A 688 -7.64 -22.52 -38.89
N ALA A 689 -6.70 -21.83 -39.53
CA ALA A 689 -6.88 -20.45 -39.98
C ALA A 689 -8.12 -20.29 -40.91
N SER A 690 -8.40 -21.30 -41.74
CA SER A 690 -9.59 -21.33 -42.60
C SER A 690 -10.92 -21.28 -41.83
N ASP A 691 -10.93 -21.72 -40.58
CA ASP A 691 -12.15 -21.81 -39.77
C ASP A 691 -12.67 -20.43 -39.34
N VAL A 692 -11.84 -19.38 -39.38
CA VAL A 692 -12.22 -17.99 -39.07
C VAL A 692 -13.36 -17.46 -39.95
N HIS A 693 -13.49 -18.00 -41.17
CA HIS A 693 -14.52 -17.62 -42.13
C HIS A 693 -15.82 -18.42 -41.97
N SER A 694 -15.82 -19.47 -41.15
CA SER A 694 -17.01 -20.27 -40.88
C SER A 694 -18.03 -19.47 -40.08
N VAL A 695 -19.31 -19.63 -40.44
CA VAL A 695 -20.45 -19.01 -39.73
C VAL A 695 -20.43 -19.38 -38.24
N ARG A 696 -19.92 -20.57 -37.91
CA ARG A 696 -19.80 -21.10 -36.55
C ARG A 696 -19.00 -20.21 -35.60
N PHE A 697 -18.00 -19.50 -36.11
CA PHE A 697 -17.08 -18.69 -35.29
C PHE A 697 -17.35 -17.18 -35.38
N ARG A 698 -18.43 -16.77 -36.07
CA ARG A 698 -18.72 -15.35 -36.34
C ARG A 698 -18.84 -14.52 -35.05
N LEU A 699 -19.52 -15.03 -34.02
CA LEU A 699 -19.68 -14.35 -32.74
C LEU A 699 -18.36 -14.24 -31.98
N LEU A 700 -17.60 -15.34 -31.90
CA LEU A 700 -16.29 -15.37 -31.25
C LEU A 700 -15.29 -14.42 -31.93
N ARG A 701 -15.27 -14.41 -33.26
CA ARG A 701 -14.43 -13.50 -34.06
C ARG A 701 -14.77 -12.04 -33.77
N GLY A 702 -16.05 -11.68 -33.80
CA GLY A 702 -16.50 -10.32 -33.49
C GLY A 702 -16.17 -9.91 -32.05
N TRP A 703 -16.31 -10.83 -31.11
CA TRP A 703 -15.97 -10.61 -29.70
C TRP A 703 -14.47 -10.36 -29.50
N LEU A 704 -13.59 -11.21 -30.06
CA LEU A 704 -12.13 -11.02 -30.01
C LEU A 704 -11.70 -9.71 -30.67
N GLN A 705 -12.25 -9.40 -31.85
CA GLN A 705 -11.96 -8.14 -32.55
C GLN A 705 -12.40 -6.93 -31.74
N SER A 706 -13.57 -6.99 -31.09
CA SER A 706 -14.05 -5.90 -30.22
C SER A 706 -13.15 -5.73 -29.00
N LEU A 707 -12.77 -6.83 -28.35
CA LEU A 707 -11.93 -6.81 -27.16
C LEU A 707 -10.54 -6.22 -27.44
N VAL A 708 -10.00 -6.43 -28.65
CA VAL A 708 -8.64 -5.99 -29.02
C VAL A 708 -8.59 -4.67 -29.77
N ARG A 709 -9.54 -4.39 -30.68
CA ARG A 709 -9.51 -3.14 -31.48
C ARG A 709 -10.04 -1.94 -30.73
N ASP A 710 -11.06 -2.13 -29.87
CA ASP A 710 -11.61 -1.05 -29.03
C ASP A 710 -11.94 -1.59 -27.63
N THR A 711 -10.87 -1.95 -26.91
CA THR A 711 -10.96 -2.51 -25.55
C THR A 711 -11.73 -1.60 -24.62
N LYS A 712 -11.60 -0.28 -24.79
CA LYS A 712 -12.30 0.72 -23.96
C LYS A 712 -13.80 0.64 -24.18
N LEU A 713 -14.27 0.68 -25.43
CA LEU A 713 -15.68 0.56 -25.75
C LEU A 713 -16.23 -0.81 -25.35
N HIS A 714 -15.47 -1.88 -25.61
CA HIS A 714 -15.84 -3.24 -25.22
C HIS A 714 -16.10 -3.33 -23.71
N LEU A 715 -15.16 -2.85 -22.90
CA LEU A 715 -15.29 -2.87 -21.46
C LEU A 715 -16.39 -1.93 -20.96
N GLN A 716 -16.66 -0.81 -21.63
CA GLN A 716 -17.76 0.12 -21.26
C GLN A 716 -19.15 -0.50 -21.49
N ASN A 717 -19.31 -1.31 -22.54
CA ASN A 717 -20.56 -1.98 -22.88
C ASN A 717 -20.94 -3.12 -21.92
N ILE A 718 -20.05 -3.50 -21.01
CA ILE A 718 -20.34 -4.52 -19.98
C ILE A 718 -21.25 -3.90 -18.89
N HIS A 719 -22.52 -4.29 -18.84
CA HIS A 719 -23.43 -3.77 -17.80
C HIS A 719 -23.11 -4.40 -16.43
N LEU A 720 -22.54 -3.59 -15.52
CA LEU A 720 -22.16 -4.03 -14.17
C LEU A 720 -23.33 -3.99 -13.17
N HIS A 721 -24.41 -3.26 -13.50
CA HIS A 721 -25.52 -2.97 -12.57
C HIS A 721 -26.81 -3.77 -12.83
N GLU A 722 -26.95 -4.45 -13.98
CA GLU A 722 -28.18 -5.19 -14.27
C GLU A 722 -28.15 -6.61 -13.71
N SER A 723 -28.96 -6.82 -12.67
CA SER A 723 -29.58 -8.10 -12.33
C SER A 723 -28.65 -9.23 -11.89
N GLY A 724 -27.96 -9.04 -10.75
CA GLY A 724 -27.53 -10.14 -9.87
C GLY A 724 -28.68 -11.06 -9.38
N ARG A 725 -29.93 -10.79 -9.78
CA ARG A 725 -31.07 -11.72 -9.65
C ARG A 725 -31.35 -12.54 -10.91
N GLY A 726 -31.11 -11.99 -12.11
CA GLY A 726 -31.41 -12.63 -13.40
C GLY A 726 -30.38 -13.68 -13.82
N LYS A 727 -29.08 -13.33 -13.80
CA LYS A 727 -27.99 -14.29 -14.08
C LYS A 727 -27.87 -15.36 -13.00
N LEU A 728 -28.10 -14.99 -11.72
CA LEU A 728 -28.17 -15.95 -10.61
C LEU A 728 -29.34 -16.92 -10.80
N ALA A 729 -30.53 -16.42 -11.21
CA ALA A 729 -31.68 -17.27 -11.51
C ALA A 729 -31.42 -18.21 -12.70
N GLN A 730 -30.87 -17.73 -13.82
CA GLN A 730 -30.48 -18.59 -14.96
C GLN A 730 -29.45 -19.67 -14.56
N TYR A 731 -28.44 -19.32 -13.75
CA TYR A 731 -27.44 -20.26 -13.24
C TYR A 731 -28.06 -21.33 -12.31
N PHE A 732 -29.08 -20.96 -11.51
CA PHE A 732 -29.84 -21.91 -10.69
C PHE A 732 -30.81 -22.79 -11.51
N THR A 733 -31.36 -22.29 -12.62
CA THR A 733 -32.21 -23.06 -13.53
C THR A 733 -31.40 -24.11 -14.30
N MET A 734 -30.22 -23.74 -14.84
CA MET A 734 -29.33 -24.67 -15.54
C MET A 734 -28.74 -25.77 -14.63
N ASN A 735 -28.56 -25.49 -13.34
CA ASN A 735 -28.02 -26.47 -12.37
C ASN A 735 -29.09 -27.37 -11.72
N LYS A 736 -30.38 -27.02 -11.80
CA LYS A 736 -31.46 -27.86 -11.27
C LYS A 736 -31.62 -29.17 -12.05
N ASP A 737 -31.34 -29.15 -13.35
CA ASP A 737 -31.41 -30.37 -14.19
C ASP A 737 -30.20 -31.32 -13.99
N LYS A 738 -29.10 -30.85 -13.38
CA LYS A 738 -27.86 -31.63 -13.22
C LYS A 738 -27.56 -32.14 -11.81
N LYS A 739 -28.32 -31.79 -10.78
CA LYS A 739 -28.03 -32.20 -9.39
C LYS A 739 -29.18 -32.93 -8.72
N ARG A 740 -29.37 -34.20 -9.11
CA ARG A 740 -30.05 -35.20 -8.29
C ARG A 740 -29.04 -36.26 -7.84
N LYS A 741 -28.09 -35.91 -6.96
CA LYS A 741 -27.44 -36.84 -5.99
C LYS A 741 -26.54 -36.13 -4.97
N LEU A 742 -26.60 -36.68 -3.76
CA LEU A 742 -26.10 -36.22 -2.44
C LEU A 742 -24.67 -35.62 -2.40
N LYS A 743 -24.51 -34.53 -1.63
CA LYS A 743 -23.52 -34.39 -0.53
C LYS A 743 -23.81 -33.19 0.39
N ARG A 744 -23.61 -33.42 1.69
CA ARG A 744 -23.67 -32.58 2.91
C ARG A 744 -24.06 -31.09 2.80
N ARG A 745 -25.04 -30.70 3.64
CA ARG A 745 -25.65 -29.37 3.83
C ARG A 745 -24.62 -28.21 3.96
N GLU A 746 -24.44 -27.44 2.89
CA GLU A 746 -24.29 -25.98 2.96
C GLU A 746 -25.68 -25.36 2.75
N SER A 747 -25.98 -24.24 3.40
CA SER A 747 -27.27 -23.57 3.20
C SER A 747 -27.33 -22.88 1.83
N LEU A 748 -28.51 -22.88 1.19
CA LEU A 748 -28.76 -22.13 -0.06
C LEU A 748 -28.44 -20.63 0.08
N ALA A 749 -28.48 -20.09 1.31
CA ALA A 749 -28.14 -18.71 1.63
C ALA A 749 -26.62 -18.46 1.57
N GLU A 750 -25.80 -19.36 2.10
CA GLU A 750 -24.33 -19.27 2.03
C GLU A 750 -23.82 -19.41 0.60
N GLN A 751 -24.41 -20.30 -0.20
CA GLN A 751 -24.05 -20.42 -1.62
C GLN A 751 -24.41 -19.16 -2.42
N ARG A 752 -25.57 -18.56 -2.16
CA ARG A 752 -25.96 -17.27 -2.76
C ARG A 752 -25.05 -16.12 -2.31
N SER A 753 -24.66 -16.08 -1.04
CA SER A 753 -23.74 -15.07 -0.50
C SER A 753 -22.35 -15.17 -1.11
N ARG A 754 -21.78 -16.38 -1.18
CA ARG A 754 -20.47 -16.64 -1.79
C ARG A 754 -20.46 -16.33 -3.29
N MET A 755 -21.52 -16.69 -4.01
CA MET A 755 -21.66 -16.33 -5.43
C MET A 755 -21.81 -14.83 -5.60
N LYS A 756 -22.65 -14.16 -4.80
CA LYS A 756 -22.79 -12.70 -4.83
C LYS A 756 -21.43 -12.02 -4.61
N GLY A 757 -20.65 -12.46 -3.63
CA GLY A 757 -19.28 -11.96 -3.41
C GLY A 757 -18.32 -12.20 -4.58
N ALA A 758 -18.47 -13.31 -5.32
CA ALA A 758 -17.67 -13.56 -6.53
C ALA A 758 -18.08 -12.63 -7.69
N PHE A 759 -19.39 -12.38 -7.88
CA PHE A 759 -19.88 -11.40 -8.86
C PHE A 759 -19.44 -9.98 -8.48
N ASP A 760 -19.57 -9.57 -7.23
CA ASP A 760 -19.17 -8.23 -6.77
C ASP A 760 -17.66 -8.00 -7.00
N ARG A 761 -16.82 -9.02 -6.75
CA ARG A 761 -15.37 -8.98 -7.04
C ARG A 761 -15.06 -8.85 -8.53
N ASP A 762 -15.74 -9.62 -9.39
CA ASP A 762 -15.49 -9.57 -10.83
C ASP A 762 -16.01 -8.26 -11.45
N ALA A 763 -17.07 -7.66 -10.87
CA ALA A 763 -17.53 -6.33 -11.24
C ALA A 763 -16.47 -5.27 -10.92
N GLU A 764 -15.87 -5.34 -9.73
CA GLU A 764 -14.80 -4.42 -9.34
C GLU A 764 -13.54 -4.60 -10.20
N TYR A 765 -13.23 -5.83 -10.57
CA TYR A 765 -12.17 -6.12 -11.54
C TYR A 765 -12.40 -5.41 -12.89
N VAL A 766 -13.61 -5.44 -13.45
CA VAL A 766 -13.94 -4.70 -14.67
C VAL A 766 -13.86 -3.18 -14.46
N ARG A 767 -14.28 -2.67 -13.29
CA ARG A 767 -14.11 -1.24 -12.96
C ARG A 767 -12.63 -0.84 -12.91
N ALA A 768 -11.77 -1.69 -12.36
CA ALA A 768 -10.33 -1.45 -12.34
C ALA A 768 -9.73 -1.40 -13.75
N LEU A 769 -10.13 -2.32 -14.65
CA LEU A 769 -9.69 -2.28 -16.06
C LEU A 769 -10.13 -0.99 -16.76
N ARG A 770 -11.37 -0.54 -16.52
CA ARG A 770 -11.88 0.75 -17.05
C ARG A 770 -11.08 1.93 -16.52
N ARG A 771 -10.79 1.96 -15.20
CA ARG A 771 -9.95 3.00 -14.58
C ARG A 771 -8.56 3.02 -15.19
N HIS A 772 -7.97 1.84 -15.44
CA HIS A 772 -6.66 1.73 -16.07
C HIS A 772 -6.64 2.34 -17.48
N LEU A 773 -7.63 2.03 -18.33
CA LEU A 773 -7.73 2.61 -19.68
C LEU A 773 -8.06 4.11 -19.72
N VAL A 774 -8.57 4.68 -18.63
CA VAL A 774 -8.71 6.14 -18.49
C VAL A 774 -7.35 6.80 -18.30
N HIS A 775 -6.45 6.17 -17.53
CA HIS A 775 -5.10 6.68 -17.28
C HIS A 775 -4.14 6.37 -18.43
N TYR A 776 -4.27 5.18 -19.05
CA TYR A 776 -3.42 4.68 -20.13
C TYR A 776 -4.27 4.26 -21.34
N PRO A 777 -4.74 5.21 -22.16
CA PRO A 777 -5.65 4.93 -23.28
C PRO A 777 -4.97 4.15 -24.43
N SER A 778 -3.64 4.10 -24.46
CA SER A 778 -2.86 3.40 -25.48
C SER A 778 -2.44 1.98 -25.07
N ALA A 779 -2.80 1.54 -23.87
CA ALA A 779 -2.45 0.20 -23.38
C ALA A 779 -3.09 -0.90 -24.25
N ARG A 780 -2.29 -1.89 -24.68
CA ARG A 780 -2.76 -3.03 -25.47
C ARG A 780 -3.19 -4.19 -24.58
N PRO A 781 -4.23 -4.96 -24.95
CA PRO A 781 -4.69 -6.06 -24.12
C PRO A 781 -3.72 -7.24 -24.09
N VAL A 782 -3.62 -7.85 -22.91
CA VAL A 782 -2.96 -9.14 -22.67
C VAL A 782 -4.03 -10.12 -22.23
N LEU A 783 -4.43 -11.03 -23.12
CA LEU A 783 -5.50 -12.00 -22.88
C LEU A 783 -4.93 -13.25 -22.21
N SER A 784 -5.24 -13.45 -20.92
CA SER A 784 -4.89 -14.66 -20.18
C SER A 784 -6.04 -15.64 -20.20
N LEU A 785 -5.90 -16.69 -21.01
CA LEU A 785 -6.89 -17.74 -21.22
C LEU A 785 -6.68 -18.85 -20.18
N GLY A 786 -7.60 -18.98 -19.22
CA GLY A 786 -7.43 -19.87 -18.06
C GLY A 786 -7.73 -21.36 -18.30
N SER A 787 -8.21 -21.71 -19.49
CA SER A 787 -8.55 -23.08 -19.88
C SER A 787 -7.52 -23.70 -20.83
N GLY A 788 -7.30 -25.01 -20.70
CA GLY A 788 -6.47 -25.80 -21.60
C GLY A 788 -7.06 -25.97 -23.00
N SER A 789 -8.35 -25.70 -23.17
CA SER A 789 -9.01 -25.74 -24.48
C SER A 789 -8.36 -24.79 -25.49
N TRP A 790 -7.79 -23.68 -25.04
CA TRP A 790 -7.23 -22.64 -25.91
C TRP A 790 -5.87 -22.98 -26.51
N THR A 791 -5.19 -23.99 -25.97
CA THR A 791 -3.81 -24.32 -26.34
C THR A 791 -3.65 -24.77 -27.81
N LEU A 792 -4.71 -25.32 -28.41
CA LEU A 792 -4.75 -25.80 -29.80
C LEU A 792 -5.39 -24.79 -30.79
N LYS A 793 -5.61 -23.55 -30.36
CA LYS A 793 -6.42 -22.56 -31.09
C LYS A 793 -5.64 -21.30 -31.47
N LEU A 794 -4.33 -21.25 -31.23
CA LEU A 794 -3.54 -20.04 -31.45
C LEU A 794 -3.50 -19.58 -32.92
N HIS A 795 -3.57 -20.48 -33.90
CA HIS A 795 -3.71 -20.13 -35.31
C HIS A 795 -4.97 -19.32 -35.61
N PHE A 796 -6.09 -19.69 -34.98
CA PHE A 796 -7.33 -18.92 -35.08
C PHE A 796 -7.15 -17.51 -34.49
N PHE A 797 -6.48 -17.37 -33.33
CA PHE A 797 -6.19 -16.05 -32.76
C PHE A 797 -5.29 -15.22 -33.64
N HIS A 798 -4.24 -15.82 -34.21
CA HIS A 798 -3.32 -15.13 -35.12
C HIS A 798 -4.04 -14.61 -36.36
N GLU A 799 -4.92 -15.40 -36.96
CA GLU A 799 -5.72 -14.99 -38.12
C GLU A 799 -6.74 -13.88 -37.78
N VAL A 800 -7.32 -13.89 -36.57
CA VAL A 800 -8.30 -12.87 -36.14
C VAL A 800 -7.65 -11.55 -35.70
N LEU A 801 -6.52 -11.64 -34.98
CA LEU A 801 -5.83 -10.50 -34.37
C LEU A 801 -4.74 -9.91 -35.27
N GLY A 802 -4.25 -10.68 -36.24
CA GLY A 802 -3.24 -10.27 -37.21
C GLY A 802 -1.79 -10.49 -36.76
N ALA A 803 -0.86 -10.13 -37.62
CA ALA A 803 0.57 -10.42 -37.47
C ALA A 803 1.27 -9.71 -36.28
N SER A 804 0.63 -8.71 -35.67
CA SER A 804 1.13 -8.04 -34.46
C SER A 804 0.88 -8.83 -33.18
N MET A 805 0.12 -9.93 -33.25
CA MET A 805 -0.18 -10.79 -32.10
C MET A 805 1.04 -11.61 -31.67
N LYS A 806 1.25 -11.69 -30.35
CA LYS A 806 2.30 -12.47 -29.71
C LYS A 806 1.68 -13.49 -28.75
N ALA A 807 1.95 -14.77 -28.95
CA ALA A 807 1.46 -15.85 -28.10
C ALA A 807 2.53 -16.33 -27.12
N LEU A 808 2.20 -16.38 -25.83
CA LEU A 808 3.00 -17.00 -24.78
C LEU A 808 2.34 -18.30 -24.34
N TYR A 809 3.00 -19.43 -24.58
CA TYR A 809 2.54 -20.74 -24.13
C TYR A 809 3.34 -21.21 -22.93
N VAL A 810 2.69 -21.34 -21.77
CA VAL A 810 3.35 -21.80 -20.54
C VAL A 810 3.17 -23.30 -20.38
N VAL A 811 4.29 -24.02 -20.28
CA VAL A 811 4.35 -25.46 -19.97
C VAL A 811 5.01 -25.67 -18.62
N ARG A 812 4.60 -26.73 -17.92
CA ARG A 812 5.09 -27.11 -16.60
C ARG A 812 5.54 -28.57 -16.61
N ASP A 813 6.54 -28.91 -15.80
CA ASP A 813 6.99 -30.30 -15.60
C ASP A 813 5.77 -31.18 -15.25
N PRO A 814 5.52 -32.29 -15.97
CA PRO A 814 4.35 -33.13 -15.75
C PRO A 814 4.29 -33.69 -14.32
N ARG A 815 5.43 -33.92 -13.67
CA ARG A 815 5.49 -34.42 -12.29
C ARG A 815 5.01 -33.35 -11.31
N ALA A 816 5.49 -32.11 -11.49
CA ALA A 816 5.05 -30.97 -10.71
C ALA A 816 3.57 -30.63 -10.97
N TRP A 817 3.12 -30.72 -12.22
CA TRP A 817 1.75 -30.45 -12.62
C TRP A 817 0.78 -31.48 -12.03
N VAL A 818 1.05 -32.79 -12.18
CA VAL A 818 0.24 -33.86 -11.56
C VAL A 818 0.22 -33.71 -10.04
N TYR A 819 1.37 -33.40 -9.44
CA TYR A 819 1.45 -33.16 -8.00
C TYR A 819 0.54 -32.01 -7.55
N SER A 820 0.56 -30.87 -8.26
CA SER A 820 -0.32 -29.74 -7.97
C SER A 820 -1.80 -30.07 -8.15
N MET A 821 -2.14 -30.91 -9.14
CA MET A 821 -3.54 -31.26 -9.41
C MET A 821 -4.12 -32.21 -8.35
N LEU A 822 -3.30 -33.08 -7.75
CA LEU A 822 -3.78 -34.12 -6.83
C LEU A 822 -3.49 -33.83 -5.35
N TYR A 823 -2.37 -33.18 -5.03
CA TYR A 823 -1.82 -33.19 -3.68
C TYR A 823 -1.63 -31.81 -3.04
N SER A 824 -1.60 -30.70 -3.80
CA SER A 824 -1.32 -29.36 -3.25
C SER A 824 -2.48 -28.73 -2.46
N SER A 825 -3.72 -29.20 -2.64
CA SER A 825 -4.91 -28.64 -1.98
C SER A 825 -5.85 -29.71 -1.42
N LYS A 826 -6.62 -29.37 -0.38
CA LYS A 826 -7.70 -30.20 0.16
C LYS A 826 -9.02 -29.41 0.17
N PRO A 827 -10.04 -29.80 -0.63
CA PRO A 827 -10.05 -30.89 -1.61
C PRO A 827 -9.09 -30.64 -2.79
N SER A 828 -8.65 -31.71 -3.47
CA SER A 828 -7.71 -31.62 -4.59
C SER A 828 -8.30 -30.90 -5.79
N LEU A 829 -7.47 -30.22 -6.58
CA LEU A 829 -7.87 -29.56 -7.83
C LEU A 829 -8.56 -30.51 -8.81
N TYR A 830 -8.07 -31.76 -8.90
CA TYR A 830 -8.66 -32.82 -9.69
C TYR A 830 -10.15 -33.04 -9.35
N SER A 831 -10.47 -33.01 -8.05
CA SER A 831 -11.84 -33.16 -7.55
C SER A 831 -12.65 -31.87 -7.69
N LEU A 832 -12.05 -30.72 -7.37
CA LEU A 832 -12.70 -29.40 -7.45
C LEU A 832 -13.15 -29.05 -8.86
N LYS A 833 -12.31 -29.37 -9.86
CA LYS A 833 -12.60 -29.13 -11.27
C LYS A 833 -13.33 -30.27 -11.97
N ASN A 834 -13.80 -31.30 -11.24
CA ASN A 834 -14.45 -32.49 -11.81
C ASN A 834 -13.72 -33.05 -13.05
N VAL A 835 -12.38 -33.13 -13.00
CA VAL A 835 -11.54 -33.38 -14.18
C VAL A 835 -11.96 -34.64 -14.93
N GLN A 836 -12.22 -35.72 -14.21
CA GLN A 836 -12.68 -36.98 -14.80
C GLN A 836 -14.00 -36.85 -15.58
N GLU A 837 -14.94 -36.04 -15.09
CA GLU A 837 -16.23 -35.83 -15.76
C GLU A 837 -16.05 -34.99 -17.03
N HIS A 838 -15.19 -33.96 -17.00
CA HIS A 838 -14.88 -33.16 -18.19
C HIS A 838 -14.16 -33.99 -19.25
N LEU A 839 -13.20 -34.84 -18.84
CA LEU A 839 -12.54 -35.77 -19.76
C LEU A 839 -13.52 -36.81 -20.33
N ALA A 840 -14.49 -37.28 -19.53
CA ALA A 840 -15.53 -38.18 -20.03
C ALA A 840 -16.47 -37.51 -21.02
N LYS A 841 -16.82 -36.24 -20.80
CA LYS A 841 -17.63 -35.45 -21.74
C LYS A 841 -16.93 -35.25 -23.08
N LEU A 842 -15.60 -35.04 -23.07
CA LEU A 842 -14.80 -34.87 -24.29
C LEU A 842 -15.00 -35.99 -25.32
N PHE A 843 -15.23 -37.23 -24.85
CA PHE A 843 -15.37 -38.41 -25.71
C PHE A 843 -16.79 -39.00 -25.78
N LYS A 844 -17.79 -38.37 -25.14
CA LYS A 844 -19.18 -38.82 -25.21
C LYS A 844 -19.81 -38.41 -26.54
N THR A 845 -20.26 -39.39 -27.30
CA THR A 845 -20.99 -39.23 -28.56
C THR A 845 -22.49 -39.29 -28.26
N GLU A 846 -23.11 -38.15 -27.96
CA GLU A 846 -24.57 -38.03 -27.97
C GLU A 846 -24.99 -37.11 -29.13
N GLY A 847 -25.86 -37.64 -29.99
CA GLY A 847 -26.16 -37.11 -31.33
C GLY A 847 -26.70 -35.68 -31.35
N GLY A 848 -26.10 -34.86 -32.20
CA GLY A 848 -26.52 -33.49 -32.50
C GLY A 848 -25.30 -32.60 -32.68
N ALA A 849 -24.90 -32.34 -33.93
CA ALA A 849 -23.92 -31.36 -34.42
C ALA A 849 -23.06 -30.64 -33.35
N GLY A 850 -21.79 -31.04 -33.15
CA GLY A 850 -20.94 -30.24 -32.25
C GLY A 850 -19.48 -30.62 -31.95
N HIS A 851 -19.06 -31.89 -31.96
CA HIS A 851 -17.66 -32.24 -31.61
C HIS A 851 -16.85 -32.71 -32.83
N CYS A 852 -15.60 -32.25 -32.94
CA CYS A 852 -14.70 -32.52 -34.07
C CYS A 852 -14.66 -34.01 -34.41
N THR A 853 -14.88 -34.36 -35.68
CA THR A 853 -14.84 -35.76 -36.13
C THR A 853 -13.39 -36.20 -36.33
N LEU A 854 -13.12 -37.51 -36.22
CA LEU A 854 -11.82 -38.13 -36.53
C LEU A 854 -11.26 -37.72 -37.91
N ASN A 855 -12.12 -37.29 -38.84
CA ASN A 855 -11.75 -36.87 -40.20
C ASN A 855 -11.70 -35.34 -40.39
N SER A 856 -11.99 -34.53 -39.36
CA SER A 856 -11.95 -33.06 -39.44
C SER A 856 -11.63 -32.41 -38.09
N GLY A 857 -10.36 -32.06 -37.87
CA GLY A 857 -9.93 -31.19 -36.77
C GLY A 857 -9.81 -31.85 -35.39
N TYR A 858 -9.66 -33.18 -35.32
CA TYR A 858 -9.39 -33.90 -34.07
C TYR A 858 -7.88 -34.16 -33.89
N ALA A 859 -7.34 -33.82 -32.73
CA ALA A 859 -5.93 -34.05 -32.37
C ALA A 859 -5.70 -35.52 -31.96
N VAL A 860 -5.00 -36.27 -32.81
CA VAL A 860 -4.77 -37.71 -32.65
C VAL A 860 -4.04 -38.08 -31.36
N GLU A 861 -3.31 -37.16 -30.75
CA GLU A 861 -2.60 -37.33 -29.47
C GLU A 861 -3.56 -37.64 -28.31
N TYR A 862 -4.84 -37.27 -28.42
CA TYR A 862 -5.87 -37.55 -27.42
C TYR A 862 -6.38 -39.00 -27.42
N GLU A 863 -6.03 -39.83 -28.41
CA GLU A 863 -6.48 -41.24 -28.46
C GLU A 863 -5.92 -42.10 -27.32
N LEU A 864 -4.71 -41.83 -26.85
CA LEU A 864 -4.14 -42.55 -25.70
C LEU A 864 -4.87 -42.19 -24.41
N LEU A 865 -5.22 -40.92 -24.23
CA LEU A 865 -6.05 -40.47 -23.11
C LEU A 865 -7.45 -41.09 -23.16
N ARG A 866 -8.05 -41.19 -24.36
CA ARG A 866 -9.35 -41.85 -24.58
C ARG A 866 -9.32 -43.31 -24.15
N LYS A 867 -8.28 -44.06 -24.53
CA LYS A 867 -8.10 -45.46 -24.15
C LYS A 867 -7.97 -45.62 -22.62
N GLU A 868 -7.17 -44.78 -21.98
CA GLU A 868 -6.98 -44.80 -20.52
C GLU A 868 -8.29 -44.50 -19.77
N LEU A 869 -9.08 -43.54 -20.27
CA LEU A 869 -10.36 -43.17 -19.65
C LEU A 869 -11.42 -44.28 -19.74
N LEU A 870 -11.37 -45.11 -20.79
CA LEU A 870 -12.28 -46.24 -21.01
C LEU A 870 -11.91 -47.48 -20.18
N ALA A 871 -10.77 -47.48 -19.49
CA ALA A 871 -10.38 -48.58 -18.59
C ALA A 871 -11.37 -48.71 -17.42
N SER A 872 -11.56 -49.92 -16.89
CA SER A 872 -12.57 -50.22 -15.87
C SER A 872 -12.43 -49.41 -14.57
N ARG A 873 -11.21 -48.92 -14.26
CA ARG A 873 -10.90 -47.98 -13.17
C ARG A 873 -9.67 -47.13 -13.55
N PRO A 874 -9.84 -45.92 -14.13
CA PRO A 874 -8.71 -45.08 -14.51
C PRO A 874 -7.99 -44.56 -13.26
N HIS A 875 -6.67 -44.71 -13.19
CA HIS A 875 -5.86 -44.18 -12.09
C HIS A 875 -5.67 -42.67 -12.27
N PRO A 876 -5.98 -41.80 -11.28
CA PRO A 876 -5.93 -40.33 -11.45
C PRO A 876 -4.59 -39.79 -11.96
N VAL A 877 -3.47 -40.35 -11.49
CA VAL A 877 -2.11 -40.02 -11.95
C VAL A 877 -1.90 -40.38 -13.42
N SER A 878 -2.32 -41.57 -13.83
CA SER A 878 -2.22 -42.03 -15.23
C SER A 878 -3.06 -41.15 -16.14
N LEU A 879 -4.29 -40.83 -15.72
CA LEU A 879 -5.21 -39.98 -16.49
C LEU A 879 -4.64 -38.56 -16.68
N LEU A 880 -4.10 -37.95 -15.63
CA LEU A 880 -3.47 -36.63 -15.72
C LEU A 880 -2.18 -36.67 -16.55
N ALA A 881 -1.34 -37.70 -16.42
CA ALA A 881 -0.13 -37.84 -17.23
C ALA A 881 -0.47 -37.94 -18.74
N HIS A 882 -1.45 -38.77 -19.10
CA HIS A 882 -1.93 -38.86 -20.49
C HIS A 882 -2.58 -37.56 -20.97
N ALA A 883 -3.29 -36.82 -20.10
CA ALA A 883 -3.88 -35.54 -20.45
C ALA A 883 -2.82 -34.46 -20.70
N TRP A 884 -1.79 -34.40 -19.86
CA TRP A 884 -0.65 -33.50 -20.05
C TRP A 884 0.08 -33.83 -21.35
N LEU A 885 0.36 -35.12 -21.59
CA LEU A 885 1.03 -35.59 -22.80
C LEU A 885 0.24 -35.24 -24.06
N ALA A 886 -1.05 -35.60 -24.09
CA ALA A 886 -1.91 -35.37 -25.25
C ALA A 886 -2.00 -33.88 -25.60
N ASN A 887 -2.30 -33.02 -24.62
CA ASN A 887 -2.45 -31.59 -24.84
C ASN A 887 -1.13 -30.93 -25.26
N THR A 888 -0.04 -31.23 -24.55
CA THR A 888 1.26 -30.59 -24.80
C THR A 888 1.88 -31.05 -26.12
N ALA A 889 1.75 -32.34 -26.47
CA ALA A 889 2.20 -32.85 -27.76
C ALA A 889 1.41 -32.24 -28.92
N ALA A 890 0.08 -32.19 -28.83
CA ALA A 890 -0.77 -31.55 -29.83
C ALA A 890 -0.45 -30.06 -29.97
N ALA A 891 -0.31 -29.33 -28.85
CA ALA A 891 0.03 -27.91 -28.85
C ALA A 891 1.38 -27.64 -29.52
N LEU A 892 2.40 -28.48 -29.27
CA LEU A 892 3.71 -28.33 -29.89
C LEU A 892 3.69 -28.64 -31.39
N ARG A 893 2.90 -29.62 -31.84
CA ARG A 893 2.75 -29.91 -33.28
C ARG A 893 2.04 -28.76 -33.98
N ILE A 894 0.89 -28.35 -33.47
CA ILE A 894 0.02 -27.34 -34.09
C ILE A 894 0.71 -25.97 -34.09
N ASN A 895 1.27 -25.56 -32.95
CA ASN A 895 1.87 -24.23 -32.83
C ASN A 895 3.26 -24.13 -33.47
N ALA A 896 3.89 -25.24 -33.87
CA ALA A 896 5.14 -25.21 -34.63
C ALA A 896 4.99 -24.59 -36.04
N GLU A 897 3.77 -24.54 -36.57
CA GLU A 897 3.46 -23.89 -37.85
C GLU A 897 3.33 -22.35 -37.72
N LEU A 898 3.28 -21.80 -36.50
CA LEU A 898 3.32 -20.36 -36.28
C LEU A 898 4.73 -19.82 -36.47
N LEU A 899 4.84 -18.58 -36.93
CA LEU A 899 6.13 -17.91 -37.06
C LEU A 899 6.81 -17.80 -35.68
N PRO A 900 8.14 -18.03 -35.57
CA PRO A 900 8.88 -17.86 -34.31
C PRO A 900 8.77 -16.44 -33.72
N THR A 901 8.42 -15.46 -34.55
CA THR A 901 8.15 -14.08 -34.12
C THR A 901 6.80 -13.92 -33.44
N SER A 902 5.85 -14.85 -33.59
CA SER A 902 4.47 -14.72 -33.10
C SER A 902 4.14 -15.73 -31.98
N TYR A 903 5.03 -16.68 -31.68
CA TYR A 903 4.83 -17.71 -30.68
C TYR A 903 6.11 -17.97 -29.86
N GLN A 904 5.99 -18.01 -28.53
CA GLN A 904 7.06 -18.36 -27.62
C GLN A 904 6.58 -19.35 -26.54
N LEU A 905 7.30 -20.46 -26.42
CA LEU A 905 7.13 -21.43 -25.32
C LEU A 905 7.96 -21.03 -24.11
N ILE A 906 7.33 -21.04 -22.93
CA ILE A 906 7.95 -20.71 -21.65
C ILE A 906 7.78 -21.89 -20.70
N LYS A 907 8.87 -22.36 -20.10
CA LYS A 907 8.79 -23.31 -18.98
C LYS A 907 8.54 -22.55 -17.69
N PHE A 908 7.52 -22.96 -16.94
CA PHE A 908 7.21 -22.38 -15.65
C PHE A 908 8.43 -22.45 -14.70
N GLU A 909 9.18 -23.54 -14.75
CA GLU A 909 10.37 -23.73 -13.93
C GLU A 909 11.48 -22.70 -14.27
N ASP A 910 11.69 -22.36 -15.53
CA ASP A 910 12.68 -21.35 -15.94
C ASP A 910 12.26 -19.95 -15.46
N LEU A 911 10.97 -19.68 -15.41
CA LEU A 911 10.44 -18.39 -14.93
C LEU A 911 10.63 -18.22 -13.42
N VAL A 912 10.65 -19.32 -12.66
CA VAL A 912 10.89 -19.30 -11.20
C VAL A 912 12.36 -19.43 -10.84
N LEU A 913 13.13 -20.27 -11.55
CA LEU A 913 14.55 -20.52 -11.26
C LEU A 913 15.47 -19.45 -11.86
N PHE A 914 15.11 -18.91 -13.03
CA PHE A 914 15.88 -17.90 -13.76
C PHE A 914 14.99 -16.71 -14.16
N PRO A 915 14.30 -16.06 -13.20
CA PRO A 915 13.29 -15.03 -13.47
C PRO A 915 13.81 -13.88 -14.33
N GLN A 916 15.04 -13.41 -14.10
CA GLN A 916 15.63 -12.32 -14.88
C GLN A 916 15.82 -12.72 -16.35
N ASN A 917 16.58 -13.78 -16.62
CA ASN A 917 16.89 -14.24 -17.98
C ASN A 917 15.60 -14.59 -18.76
N THR A 918 14.67 -15.30 -18.10
CA THR A 918 13.39 -15.66 -18.72
C THR A 918 12.55 -14.42 -19.05
N THR A 919 12.54 -13.41 -18.18
CA THR A 919 11.80 -12.16 -18.43
C THR A 919 12.44 -11.32 -19.52
N GLU A 920 13.77 -11.20 -19.55
CA GLU A 920 14.51 -10.53 -20.64
C GLU A 920 14.20 -11.17 -21.99
N ARG A 921 14.14 -12.51 -22.05
CA ARG A 921 13.75 -13.25 -23.26
C ARG A 921 12.30 -13.01 -23.69
N ILE A 922 11.37 -12.86 -22.75
CA ILE A 922 9.97 -12.53 -23.05
C ILE A 922 9.86 -11.12 -23.60
N PHE A 923 10.50 -10.12 -22.96
CA PHE A 923 10.43 -8.73 -23.40
C PHE A 923 11.14 -8.51 -24.74
N ALA A 924 12.25 -9.21 -24.98
CA ALA A 924 12.90 -9.24 -26.29
C ALA A 924 11.98 -9.81 -27.39
N PHE A 925 11.23 -10.88 -27.09
CA PHE A 925 10.24 -11.45 -28.00
C PHE A 925 9.06 -10.50 -28.28
N LEU A 926 8.63 -9.75 -27.27
CA LEU A 926 7.60 -8.72 -27.41
C LEU A 926 8.09 -7.46 -28.16
N GLY A 927 9.40 -7.30 -28.36
CA GLY A 927 9.99 -6.16 -29.06
C GLY A 927 10.02 -4.88 -28.23
N ILE A 928 10.04 -4.99 -26.91
CA ILE A 928 9.99 -3.86 -25.97
C ILE A 928 11.10 -3.95 -24.91
N PRO A 929 11.62 -2.82 -24.41
CA PRO A 929 12.62 -2.83 -23.36
C PRO A 929 12.03 -3.30 -22.03
N LEU A 930 12.76 -4.16 -21.32
CA LEU A 930 12.38 -4.58 -19.97
C LEU A 930 12.63 -3.44 -18.97
N SER A 931 11.58 -2.99 -18.28
CA SER A 931 11.70 -1.97 -17.24
C SER A 931 12.27 -2.55 -15.94
N PRO A 932 13.08 -1.78 -15.18
CA PRO A 932 13.54 -2.20 -13.85
C PRO A 932 12.40 -2.50 -12.88
N ALA A 933 11.27 -1.78 -12.98
CA ALA A 933 10.10 -2.01 -12.14
C ALA A 933 9.47 -3.38 -12.40
N THR A 934 9.29 -3.75 -13.67
CA THR A 934 8.76 -5.06 -14.06
C THR A 934 9.72 -6.19 -13.67
N LEU A 935 11.03 -6.00 -13.87
CA LEU A 935 12.04 -6.97 -13.44
C LEU A 935 12.00 -7.16 -11.91
N ASN A 936 11.89 -6.09 -11.14
CA ASN A 936 11.77 -6.18 -9.69
C ASN A 936 10.47 -6.88 -9.25
N GLN A 937 9.35 -6.66 -9.94
CA GLN A 937 8.08 -7.33 -9.65
C GLN A 937 8.16 -8.86 -9.81
N ILE A 938 8.75 -9.34 -10.90
CA ILE A 938 8.88 -10.79 -11.13
C ILE A 938 9.95 -11.42 -10.22
N LEU A 939 11.06 -10.71 -9.96
CA LEU A 939 12.07 -11.15 -8.99
C LEU A 939 11.44 -11.26 -7.60
N PHE A 940 10.65 -10.28 -7.18
CA PHE A 940 9.94 -10.31 -5.92
C PHE A 940 8.95 -11.49 -5.87
N ALA A 941 8.11 -11.66 -6.89
CA ALA A 941 7.11 -12.72 -6.94
C ALA A 941 7.72 -14.14 -6.91
N THR A 942 8.94 -14.32 -7.41
CA THR A 942 9.62 -15.63 -7.48
C THR A 942 10.55 -15.93 -6.30
N SER A 943 11.04 -14.89 -5.60
CA SER A 943 12.04 -15.04 -4.53
C SER A 943 11.50 -14.92 -3.10
N THR A 944 10.36 -14.25 -2.91
CA THR A 944 9.96 -13.82 -1.55
C THR A 944 8.99 -14.76 -0.84
N ASN A 945 8.55 -15.86 -1.45
CA ASN A 945 7.42 -16.70 -0.98
C ASN A 945 6.09 -15.92 -0.83
N LEU A 946 6.00 -14.64 -1.24
CA LEU A 946 4.83 -13.78 -1.00
C LEU A 946 3.81 -13.80 -2.15
N PHE A 947 4.16 -14.36 -3.31
CA PHE A 947 3.21 -14.57 -4.40
C PHE A 947 2.63 -15.98 -4.32
N TYR A 948 1.31 -16.05 -4.26
CA TYR A 948 0.56 -17.29 -4.13
C TYR A 948 -0.16 -17.62 -5.44
N LEU A 949 0.00 -18.85 -5.94
CA LEU A 949 -0.93 -19.38 -6.93
C LEU A 949 -2.22 -19.81 -6.21
N PRO A 950 -3.41 -19.47 -6.76
CA PRO A 950 -4.70 -19.68 -6.09
C PRO A 950 -4.99 -21.10 -5.55
N TYR A 951 -4.24 -22.11 -5.99
CA TYR A 951 -4.48 -23.52 -5.68
C TYR A 951 -3.22 -24.32 -5.30
N GLU A 952 -2.06 -23.66 -5.28
CA GLU A 952 -0.78 -24.30 -4.98
C GLU A 952 -0.09 -23.68 -3.77
N GLY A 953 -0.41 -22.43 -3.44
CA GLY A 953 0.25 -21.70 -2.37
C GLY A 953 1.46 -20.94 -2.88
N GLU A 954 2.48 -20.81 -2.04
CA GLU A 954 3.67 -19.97 -2.26
C GLU A 954 4.52 -20.48 -3.43
N ILE A 955 4.92 -19.59 -4.33
CA ILE A 955 5.90 -19.92 -5.37
C ILE A 955 7.31 -19.65 -4.87
N SER A 956 8.19 -20.64 -4.99
CA SER A 956 9.62 -20.47 -4.78
C SER A 956 10.45 -21.54 -5.49
N PRO A 957 11.76 -21.32 -5.71
CA PRO A 957 12.67 -22.36 -6.19
C PRO A 957 12.64 -23.65 -5.36
N ALA A 958 12.38 -23.54 -4.05
CA ALA A 958 12.20 -24.69 -3.17
C ALA A 958 10.86 -25.40 -3.41
N ASN A 959 9.77 -24.64 -3.60
CA ASN A 959 8.43 -25.19 -3.78
C ASN A 959 8.22 -25.86 -5.14
N THR A 960 8.86 -25.37 -6.21
CA THR A 960 8.80 -25.99 -7.55
C THR A 960 9.28 -27.44 -7.59
N ASN A 961 10.08 -27.86 -6.60
CA ASN A 961 10.66 -29.19 -6.50
C ASN A 961 10.01 -30.06 -5.40
N VAL A 962 8.93 -29.62 -4.75
CA VAL A 962 8.29 -30.33 -3.62
C VAL A 962 7.79 -31.72 -4.00
N TRP A 963 7.36 -31.90 -5.25
CA TRP A 963 6.97 -33.21 -5.78
C TRP A 963 8.07 -34.26 -5.64
N LYS A 964 9.36 -33.88 -5.66
CA LYS A 964 10.48 -34.83 -5.49
C LYS A 964 10.49 -35.53 -4.14
N ARG A 965 9.95 -34.88 -3.10
CA ARG A 965 9.89 -35.43 -1.74
C ARG A 965 8.55 -36.07 -1.42
N ASN A 966 7.47 -35.56 -2.01
CA ASN A 966 6.10 -35.85 -1.58
C ASN A 966 5.31 -36.70 -2.58
N LEU A 967 5.74 -36.81 -3.83
CA LEU A 967 5.10 -37.69 -4.82
C LEU A 967 5.66 -39.11 -4.67
N PRO A 968 4.82 -40.16 -4.52
CA PRO A 968 5.30 -41.54 -4.44
C PRO A 968 6.19 -41.93 -5.61
N LYS A 969 7.27 -42.68 -5.36
CA LYS A 969 8.29 -43.01 -6.37
C LYS A 969 7.72 -43.81 -7.54
N ASP A 970 6.77 -44.68 -7.26
CA ASP A 970 5.97 -45.47 -8.19
C ASP A 970 5.09 -44.58 -9.09
N GLU A 971 4.53 -43.49 -8.56
CA GLU A 971 3.81 -42.48 -9.34
C GLU A 971 4.75 -41.63 -10.20
N VAL A 972 5.94 -41.26 -9.68
CA VAL A 972 6.98 -40.57 -10.47
C VAL A 972 7.39 -41.42 -11.67
N LYS A 973 7.69 -42.71 -11.47
CA LYS A 973 8.04 -43.66 -12.54
C LYS A 973 6.90 -43.81 -13.55
N LEU A 974 5.65 -43.86 -13.09
CA LEU A 974 4.48 -43.95 -13.96
C LEU A 974 4.37 -42.70 -14.87
N ILE A 975 4.51 -41.51 -14.30
CA ILE A 975 4.46 -40.25 -15.05
C ILE A 975 5.61 -40.19 -16.06
N GLU A 976 6.83 -40.53 -15.65
CA GLU A 976 7.99 -40.56 -16.55
C GLU A 976 7.77 -41.58 -17.68
N ASN A 977 7.33 -42.80 -17.39
CA ASN A 977 7.07 -43.80 -18.44
C ASN A 977 6.06 -43.33 -19.49
N ILE A 978 5.04 -42.57 -19.08
CA ILE A 978 4.03 -42.02 -20.00
C ILE A 978 4.59 -40.81 -20.76
N CYS A 979 5.24 -39.87 -20.07
CA CYS A 979 5.58 -38.55 -20.62
C CYS A 979 7.03 -38.42 -21.14
N TRP A 980 7.89 -39.43 -20.95
CA TRP A 980 9.35 -39.32 -21.13
C TRP A 980 9.77 -38.71 -22.46
N THR A 981 9.23 -39.24 -23.57
CA THR A 981 9.60 -38.78 -24.93
C THR A 981 9.42 -37.27 -25.08
N LEU A 982 8.36 -36.72 -24.49
CA LEU A 982 8.08 -35.29 -24.57
C LEU A 982 8.83 -34.48 -23.51
N MET A 983 9.01 -35.05 -22.32
CA MET A 983 9.84 -34.45 -21.26
C MET A 983 11.27 -34.21 -21.73
N ASP A 984 11.87 -35.22 -22.38
CA ASP A 984 13.22 -35.15 -22.95
C ASP A 984 13.32 -34.05 -24.02
N ARG A 985 12.33 -33.97 -24.92
CA ARG A 985 12.24 -32.90 -25.93
C ARG A 985 12.12 -31.49 -25.34
N LEU A 986 11.49 -31.34 -24.18
CA LEU A 986 11.37 -30.06 -23.46
C LEU A 986 12.55 -29.77 -22.51
N GLY A 987 13.51 -30.70 -22.41
CA GLY A 987 14.70 -30.57 -21.57
C GLY A 987 14.42 -30.78 -20.08
N TYR A 988 13.42 -31.60 -19.72
CA TYR A 988 13.17 -32.02 -18.34
C TYR A 988 14.00 -33.29 -18.01
N PRO A 989 14.89 -33.25 -17.00
CA PRO A 989 15.73 -34.40 -16.67
C PRO A 989 14.92 -35.53 -16.00
N LYS A 990 15.36 -36.77 -16.24
CA LYS A 990 14.90 -37.97 -15.52
C LYS A 990 15.22 -37.83 -14.03
N PHE A 991 14.31 -38.24 -13.17
CA PHE A 991 14.56 -38.24 -11.72
C PHE A 991 15.51 -39.40 -11.39
N MET A 992 16.78 -39.08 -11.12
CA MET A 992 17.79 -40.02 -10.62
C MET A 992 17.82 -39.91 -9.10
N ASP A 993 17.75 -41.06 -8.41
CA ASP A 993 17.77 -41.14 -6.94
C ASP A 993 19.06 -40.57 -6.33
#